data_AF-A0A428R5R8-F1
#
_entry.id   AF-A0A428R5R8-F1
#
_cell.length_a   1.000
_cell.length_b   1.000
_cell.length_c   1.000
_cell.angle_alpha   90.00
_cell.angle_beta   90.00
_cell.angle_gamma   90.00
#
_symmetry.space_group_name_H-M   'P 1'
#
loop_
_entity.id
_entity.type
_entity.pdbx_description
1 polymer ?
#
loop_
_entity_poly.entity_id
_entity_poly.type
_entity_poly.pdbx_seq_one_letter_code
_entity_poly.pdbx_strand_id
1 'polypeptide(L)'
;MLATTPYRMLLDGNGDFAVLVVVGAEIMRSGWVNCHVVSTARHVPPRHPSLIELHRSCRKESLEAGVETSWLASFPFNSQVKAFLTSLGIVQLLSDRRVHLLPPCIPPQPTAQCPFHPVVAASTHTLRLYFQFSCGNVRIIPYDLISPIVKSIEPLDFLATAKYYPSSPSRPTFPILTMPRIPTSVLGKYLLSGQIPRRGCVGARQITRHSALPSAAVYVANSARLLHVSSETVPPPPAQPVPLRKQLKDEAKKAKKQGKKKSKGDSQTVDGWELTVGIEIHAQLNTARKLFSPAVTSFNDEPNSHVALFDLSMPGSQPLFQKETLIPALRAALALNCDIQKLSRFDRKHYFWWDQPSGYQITQYYEPFARNGHITLLARDGISPQDGESVTIGIKQVQLEQDTAKTLAQVDKVNWLDFNRVGVPLIEIITEPEMHHPRTAAVLVRKIQMLLNTVDACVSGMETGGLRADVNVSVRRTDGSNPSLGTRTEIKNLSTIKAVEDAIIAERDRQISELEAGRAIPSETRGWTLGSKETRRLRGKEGEVDYRYMPDPDIAPLVIGDDLVDHLRRSLAVSPDSELDTLIAQYGLTAKDALSLINLENGSRVQYFYKVLKSVEEKLAAELTEAEMPEFKSYSTLVGNWIIHELGRLTTFKAGPLAARDLSFTPEGDCLQVPDADLAQLLYHLVRKQITGKVAKELLFAIYLNEIEGGITQAIEDNDLWFKEIPEEEYEQLADEVMEGEDKVLQEFVDYKQFPQGKLMYLVGKMMRLGPTERIVPANAERVMRAKVEKLRSE
;
A
#
# COMPACT_ATOMS: atom_id res chain seq x y z
N MET A 1 -12.85 -34.24 -0.49
CA MET A 1 -14.20 -34.78 -0.19
C MET A 1 -14.74 -34.05 1.02
N LEU A 2 -15.75 -33.21 0.83
CA LEU A 2 -16.82 -32.89 1.78
C LEU A 2 -17.93 -32.35 0.88
N ALA A 3 -18.95 -33.17 0.68
CA ALA A 3 -20.12 -32.86 -0.11
C ALA A 3 -21.13 -32.16 0.79
N THR A 4 -21.59 -30.97 0.41
CA THR A 4 -22.77 -30.34 1.00
C THR A 4 -23.94 -30.51 0.06
N THR A 5 -24.89 -31.33 0.49
CA THR A 5 -26.18 -31.58 -0.15
C THR A 5 -27.04 -30.30 -0.11
N PRO A 6 -27.76 -29.92 -1.18
CA PRO A 6 -28.61 -28.73 -1.16
C PRO A 6 -29.93 -28.98 -0.41
N TYR A 7 -30.29 -28.10 0.51
CA TYR A 7 -31.65 -28.01 1.05
C TYR A 7 -32.54 -27.27 0.05
N ARG A 8 -33.67 -27.89 -0.32
CA ARG A 8 -34.70 -27.32 -1.18
C ARG A 8 -35.87 -26.91 -0.28
N MET A 9 -36.06 -25.62 -0.04
CA MET A 9 -37.32 -25.12 0.52
C MET A 9 -38.36 -25.08 -0.61
N LEU A 10 -39.42 -25.87 -0.46
CA LEU A 10 -40.64 -25.71 -1.24
C LEU A 10 -41.62 -24.93 -0.37
N LEU A 11 -42.06 -23.77 -0.87
CA LEU A 11 -43.23 -23.07 -0.36
C LEU A 11 -44.46 -23.79 -0.89
N ASP A 12 -45.35 -24.22 0.00
CA ASP A 12 -46.71 -24.62 -0.40
C ASP A 12 -47.71 -23.53 0.02
N GLY A 13 -48.69 -23.31 -0.85
CA GLY A 13 -49.49 -22.10 -0.94
C GLY A 13 -50.58 -21.91 0.10
N ASN A 14 -50.40 -22.38 1.35
CA ASN A 14 -51.28 -22.08 2.48
C ASN A 14 -50.41 -21.96 3.73
N GLY A 15 -50.21 -20.73 4.21
CA GLY A 15 -49.28 -20.43 5.29
C GLY A 15 -49.67 -21.05 6.64
N ASP A 16 -48.97 -22.13 7.02
CA ASP A 16 -48.79 -22.58 8.40
C ASP A 16 -47.41 -23.23 8.58
N PHE A 17 -46.74 -22.95 9.69
CA PHE A 17 -45.40 -23.45 10.03
C PHE A 17 -45.47 -24.74 10.85
N ALA A 18 -44.66 -25.76 10.50
CA ALA A 18 -44.38 -26.90 11.37
C ALA A 18 -42.87 -27.13 11.49
N VAL A 19 -42.37 -27.21 12.73
CA VAL A 19 -40.97 -27.51 13.07
C VAL A 19 -40.85 -28.99 13.39
N LEU A 20 -39.94 -29.70 12.74
CA LEU A 20 -39.56 -31.08 13.09
C LEU A 20 -38.09 -31.10 13.54
N VAL A 21 -37.85 -31.39 14.81
CA VAL A 21 -36.53 -31.66 15.39
C VAL A 21 -36.32 -33.16 15.44
N VAL A 22 -35.22 -33.67 14.88
CA VAL A 22 -34.75 -35.04 15.14
C VAL A 22 -33.27 -35.00 15.51
N VAL A 23 -33.00 -35.42 16.75
CA VAL A 23 -31.67 -35.63 17.34
C VAL A 23 -31.21 -37.05 16.99
N GLY A 24 -29.94 -37.24 16.63
CA GLY A 24 -29.34 -38.57 16.42
C GLY A 24 -27.85 -38.59 16.74
N ALA A 25 -27.49 -39.41 17.75
CA ALA A 25 -26.15 -39.61 18.30
C ALA A 25 -25.30 -40.64 17.53
N GLU A 26 -24.00 -40.63 17.84
CA GLU A 26 -22.88 -41.43 17.32
C GLU A 26 -23.08 -42.97 17.30
N ILE A 27 -22.32 -43.66 16.43
CA ILE A 27 -21.50 -44.86 16.76
C ILE A 27 -20.46 -45.12 15.65
N MET A 28 -19.20 -45.34 16.06
CA MET A 28 -18.04 -45.76 15.26
C MET A 28 -18.11 -47.24 14.81
N ARG A 29 -17.46 -47.58 13.68
CA ARG A 29 -16.31 -48.52 13.56
C ARG A 29 -16.16 -49.20 12.18
N SER A 30 -14.91 -49.14 11.68
CA SER A 30 -14.10 -50.17 10.99
C SER A 30 -14.66 -51.09 9.89
N GLY A 31 -13.89 -51.27 8.82
CA GLY A 31 -13.82 -52.56 8.10
C GLY A 31 -13.40 -52.47 6.63
N TRP A 32 -12.23 -53.03 6.32
CA TRP A 32 -11.78 -53.39 4.96
C TRP A 32 -12.70 -54.45 4.33
N VAL A 33 -12.72 -54.54 2.98
CA VAL A 33 -12.55 -55.78 2.18
C VAL A 33 -12.69 -55.47 0.67
N ASN A 34 -11.71 -55.92 -0.11
CA ASN A 34 -11.73 -56.10 -1.57
C ASN A 34 -12.59 -57.32 -1.94
N CYS A 35 -13.34 -57.29 -3.05
CA CYS A 35 -13.30 -58.37 -4.07
C CYS A 35 -14.15 -58.10 -5.32
N HIS A 36 -13.63 -58.65 -6.42
CA HIS A 36 -14.05 -58.64 -7.82
C HIS A 36 -15.17 -59.65 -8.17
N VAL A 37 -15.56 -59.63 -9.46
CA VAL A 37 -16.05 -60.74 -10.36
C VAL A 37 -17.57 -60.66 -10.68
N VAL A 38 -18.02 -60.22 -11.88
CA VAL A 38 -18.08 -60.89 -13.23
C VAL A 38 -19.23 -61.92 -13.32
N SER A 39 -20.34 -61.72 -14.06
CA SER A 39 -20.64 -62.16 -15.46
C SER A 39 -22.13 -62.60 -15.54
N THR A 40 -22.95 -62.34 -16.57
CA THR A 40 -23.00 -63.06 -17.88
C THR A 40 -24.06 -62.45 -18.85
N ALA A 41 -23.66 -62.25 -20.11
CA ALA A 41 -24.28 -62.52 -21.45
C ALA A 41 -25.80 -62.23 -21.73
N ARG A 42 -26.28 -61.75 -22.90
CA ARG A 42 -26.03 -62.08 -24.34
C ARG A 42 -26.57 -61.01 -25.34
N HIS A 43 -25.95 -60.98 -26.55
CA HIS A 43 -26.48 -60.77 -27.94
C HIS A 43 -26.66 -59.37 -28.61
N VAL A 44 -25.62 -59.01 -29.40
CA VAL A 44 -25.40 -58.37 -30.76
C VAL A 44 -26.63 -58.02 -31.68
N PRO A 45 -26.49 -57.24 -32.81
CA PRO A 45 -26.43 -55.76 -33.07
C PRO A 45 -27.40 -55.34 -34.25
N PRO A 46 -27.16 -54.37 -35.21
CA PRO A 46 -26.23 -53.23 -35.43
C PRO A 46 -26.96 -51.88 -35.77
N ARG A 47 -26.40 -50.69 -36.06
CA ARG A 47 -25.32 -50.22 -36.98
C ARG A 47 -24.83 -48.78 -36.63
N HIS A 48 -23.56 -48.54 -36.97
CA HIS A 48 -22.77 -47.28 -37.07
C HIS A 48 -23.07 -46.52 -38.41
N PRO A 49 -22.34 -45.44 -38.86
CA PRO A 49 -21.25 -44.65 -38.25
C PRO A 49 -21.24 -43.10 -38.51
N SER A 50 -20.27 -42.47 -37.83
CA SER A 50 -19.47 -41.23 -38.05
C SER A 50 -19.36 -40.55 -39.43
N LEU A 51 -18.97 -39.25 -39.44
CA LEU A 51 -17.70 -38.79 -40.05
C LEU A 51 -17.33 -37.32 -39.74
N ILE A 52 -16.01 -37.09 -39.80
CA ILE A 52 -15.18 -35.91 -39.54
C ILE A 52 -14.81 -35.24 -40.89
N GLU A 53 -14.28 -34.00 -40.83
CA GLU A 53 -13.42 -33.29 -41.81
C GLU A 53 -14.08 -32.48 -42.95
N LEU A 54 -13.81 -31.16 -43.03
CA LEU A 54 -12.78 -30.56 -43.90
C LEU A 54 -12.74 -29.02 -43.91
N HIS A 55 -11.57 -28.54 -44.33
CA HIS A 55 -10.98 -27.21 -44.27
C HIS A 55 -11.33 -26.28 -45.46
N ARG A 56 -11.17 -24.96 -45.22
CA ARG A 56 -10.62 -23.89 -46.12
C ARG A 56 -11.44 -23.28 -47.29
N SER A 57 -11.55 -21.95 -47.18
CA SER A 57 -11.06 -20.91 -48.13
C SER A 57 -11.90 -20.47 -49.34
N CYS A 58 -12.32 -19.19 -49.33
CA CYS A 58 -12.18 -18.13 -50.36
C CYS A 58 -13.09 -16.95 -49.94
N ARG A 59 -12.62 -15.74 -49.55
CA ARG A 59 -12.09 -14.60 -50.35
C ARG A 59 -12.79 -14.34 -51.69
N LYS A 60 -13.58 -13.26 -51.75
CA LYS A 60 -13.34 -11.96 -52.46
C LYS A 60 -14.68 -11.22 -52.59
N GLU A 61 -14.71 -9.93 -52.21
CA GLU A 61 -14.94 -8.75 -53.09
C GLU A 61 -16.34 -8.78 -53.74
N SER A 62 -17.20 -7.76 -53.73
CA SER A 62 -16.95 -6.32 -53.80
C SER A 62 -18.30 -5.57 -53.80
N LEU A 63 -18.21 -4.25 -53.53
CA LEU A 63 -18.97 -3.14 -54.13
C LEU A 63 -20.42 -2.85 -53.71
N GLU A 64 -20.55 -1.67 -53.08
CA GLU A 64 -21.42 -0.54 -53.43
C GLU A 64 -22.89 -0.79 -53.79
N ALA A 65 -23.80 -0.24 -53.00
CA ALA A 65 -24.59 0.94 -53.39
C ALA A 65 -25.60 1.27 -52.28
N GLY A 66 -25.71 2.56 -51.95
CA GLY A 66 -26.73 3.07 -51.06
C GLY A 66 -28.13 2.97 -51.66
N VAL A 67 -29.11 2.68 -50.80
CA VAL A 67 -30.53 2.96 -51.05
C VAL A 67 -31.15 3.36 -49.71
N GLU A 68 -31.54 4.62 -49.60
CA GLU A 68 -32.60 5.05 -48.69
C GLU A 68 -33.88 4.27 -49.03
N THR A 69 -34.54 3.68 -48.03
CA THR A 69 -36.01 3.82 -47.85
C THR A 69 -36.51 3.08 -46.61
N SER A 70 -37.31 3.83 -45.86
CA SER A 70 -38.30 3.43 -44.88
C SER A 70 -39.01 2.10 -45.14
N TRP A 71 -39.00 1.19 -44.15
CA TRP A 71 -40.04 0.18 -43.95
C TRP A 71 -40.28 -0.06 -42.45
N LEU A 72 -41.35 0.54 -41.94
CA LEU A 72 -42.09 0.07 -40.78
C LEU A 72 -43.02 -1.05 -41.26
N ALA A 73 -42.88 -2.27 -40.72
CA ALA A 73 -44.00 -3.16 -40.40
C ALA A 73 -43.52 -4.52 -39.84
N SER A 74 -43.88 -4.76 -38.58
CA SER A 74 -44.56 -5.97 -38.10
C SER A 74 -43.80 -7.28 -37.89
N PHE A 75 -43.66 -7.69 -36.61
CA PHE A 75 -43.90 -9.06 -36.09
C PHE A 75 -44.13 -8.99 -34.55
N PRO A 76 -44.81 -9.95 -33.91
CA PRO A 76 -45.93 -9.68 -33.01
C PRO A 76 -45.57 -9.87 -31.53
N PHE A 77 -46.16 -9.03 -30.66
CA PHE A 77 -46.10 -9.22 -29.22
C PHE A 77 -47.11 -10.27 -28.75
N ASN A 78 -46.61 -11.17 -27.90
CA ASN A 78 -47.27 -12.35 -27.36
C ASN A 78 -48.44 -11.97 -26.42
N SER A 79 -49.58 -12.63 -26.59
CA SER A 79 -50.88 -12.34 -25.96
C SER A 79 -50.98 -12.65 -24.46
N GLN A 80 -49.89 -13.08 -23.81
CA GLN A 80 -49.88 -13.37 -22.37
C GLN A 80 -49.52 -12.17 -21.48
N VAL A 81 -48.86 -11.13 -22.02
CA VAL A 81 -48.46 -9.94 -21.24
C VAL A 81 -49.63 -8.98 -21.01
N LYS A 82 -50.61 -8.97 -21.93
CA LYS A 82 -51.80 -8.11 -21.86
C LYS A 82 -52.82 -8.60 -20.81
N ALA A 83 -52.87 -9.91 -20.54
CA ALA A 83 -53.72 -10.48 -19.51
C ALA A 83 -53.21 -10.20 -18.08
N PHE A 84 -51.88 -10.17 -17.89
CA PHE A 84 -51.25 -9.91 -16.60
C PHE A 84 -51.31 -8.43 -16.19
N LEU A 85 -51.22 -7.50 -17.15
CA LEU A 85 -51.32 -6.07 -16.88
C LEU A 85 -52.76 -5.59 -16.63
N THR A 86 -53.76 -6.36 -17.06
CA THR A 86 -55.18 -6.06 -16.80
C THR A 86 -55.63 -6.52 -15.40
N SER A 87 -54.94 -7.49 -14.78
CA SER A 87 -55.26 -7.96 -13.42
C SER A 87 -54.69 -7.10 -12.29
N LEU A 88 -53.89 -6.08 -12.59
CA LEU A 88 -53.26 -5.18 -11.61
C LEU A 88 -53.89 -3.78 -11.52
N GLY A 89 -55.00 -3.52 -12.22
CA GLY A 89 -55.88 -2.38 -11.93
C GLY A 89 -55.26 -0.98 -12.10
N ILE A 90 -54.30 -0.81 -13.02
CA ILE A 90 -53.71 0.51 -13.33
C ILE A 90 -53.76 0.70 -14.85
N VAL A 91 -54.74 1.49 -15.33
CA VAL A 91 -54.70 2.44 -16.47
C VAL A 91 -56.13 2.78 -16.93
N GLN A 92 -56.56 4.00 -16.60
CA GLN A 92 -57.52 4.85 -17.34
C GLN A 92 -57.30 6.26 -16.74
N LEU A 93 -56.96 7.33 -17.45
CA LEU A 93 -57.47 7.87 -18.71
C LEU A 93 -56.40 8.78 -19.33
N LEU A 94 -56.21 8.76 -20.65
CA LEU A 94 -55.93 9.98 -21.43
C LEU A 94 -56.29 9.75 -22.91
N SER A 95 -57.43 10.29 -23.31
CA SER A 95 -57.74 10.63 -24.70
C SER A 95 -58.69 11.83 -24.69
N ASP A 96 -58.20 13.05 -24.93
CA ASP A 96 -58.59 13.82 -26.12
C ASP A 96 -57.90 15.22 -26.18
N ARG A 97 -57.46 15.55 -27.40
CA ARG A 97 -57.37 16.89 -28.04
C ARG A 97 -56.27 17.94 -27.69
N ARG A 98 -55.36 18.04 -28.67
CA ARG A 98 -54.96 19.23 -29.50
C ARG A 98 -54.61 20.57 -28.84
N VAL A 99 -53.29 20.86 -28.88
CA VAL A 99 -52.58 22.01 -29.52
C VAL A 99 -53.24 23.41 -29.53
N HIS A 100 -52.58 24.40 -28.91
CA HIS A 100 -52.08 25.63 -29.56
C HIS A 100 -51.04 26.40 -28.70
N LEU A 101 -50.22 27.19 -29.40
CA LEU A 101 -48.93 27.80 -29.04
C LEU A 101 -49.02 29.19 -28.35
N LEU A 102 -48.14 29.42 -27.35
CA LEU A 102 -47.30 30.63 -27.02
C LEU A 102 -47.94 32.06 -26.86
N PRO A 103 -47.28 33.06 -26.19
CA PRO A 103 -46.28 33.09 -25.10
C PRO A 103 -46.57 34.24 -24.04
N PRO A 104 -45.62 34.97 -23.39
CA PRO A 104 -45.53 35.11 -21.93
C PRO A 104 -45.79 36.53 -21.35
N CYS A 105 -46.17 36.66 -20.07
CA CYS A 105 -46.19 37.96 -19.36
C CYS A 105 -45.71 37.87 -17.90
N ILE A 106 -44.53 38.48 -17.70
CA ILE A 106 -43.93 39.23 -16.57
C ILE A 106 -44.76 39.41 -15.26
N PRO A 107 -44.12 39.36 -14.07
CA PRO A 107 -44.77 39.46 -12.75
C PRO A 107 -44.90 40.91 -12.23
N PRO A 108 -45.67 41.11 -11.15
CA PRO A 108 -45.25 42.06 -10.13
C PRO A 108 -45.40 41.53 -8.69
N GLN A 109 -44.41 41.86 -7.86
CA GLN A 109 -44.52 42.08 -6.40
C GLN A 109 -44.41 43.60 -6.14
N PRO A 110 -44.45 44.14 -4.91
CA PRO A 110 -44.96 43.64 -3.60
C PRO A 110 -45.87 44.67 -2.89
N THR A 111 -46.60 44.30 -1.82
CA THR A 111 -46.81 45.19 -0.65
C THR A 111 -47.46 44.49 0.56
N ALA A 112 -46.79 44.67 1.72
CA ALA A 112 -47.30 45.06 3.04
C ALA A 112 -48.21 44.14 3.92
N GLN A 113 -47.59 43.70 5.04
CA GLN A 113 -47.97 43.88 6.46
C GLN A 113 -49.34 43.42 7.03
N CYS A 114 -49.24 42.39 7.92
CA CYS A 114 -49.84 42.20 9.27
C CYS A 114 -51.38 42.33 9.50
N PRO A 115 -52.00 41.81 10.60
CA PRO A 115 -51.45 41.31 11.87
C PRO A 115 -52.09 40.03 12.51
N PHE A 116 -51.35 39.43 13.46
CA PHE A 116 -51.72 38.85 14.77
C PHE A 116 -53.06 38.10 15.06
N HIS A 117 -52.88 36.81 15.39
CA HIS A 117 -53.22 36.12 16.68
C HIS A 117 -54.62 35.47 16.93
N PRO A 118 -54.74 34.56 17.93
CA PRO A 118 -55.00 33.11 17.76
C PRO A 118 -56.31 32.68 18.47
N VAL A 119 -56.61 31.36 18.58
CA VAL A 119 -57.27 30.70 19.75
C VAL A 119 -57.69 29.22 19.47
N VAL A 120 -57.26 28.32 20.39
CA VAL A 120 -57.94 27.11 20.96
C VAL A 120 -58.11 25.84 20.10
N ALA A 121 -58.08 24.58 20.60
CA ALA A 121 -57.56 23.88 21.79
C ALA A 121 -57.89 22.37 21.65
N ALA A 122 -57.50 21.59 22.68
CA ALA A 122 -57.86 20.20 23.05
C ALA A 122 -56.90 19.11 22.53
N SER A 123 -56.07 18.39 23.30
CA SER A 123 -56.05 17.81 24.66
C SER A 123 -56.33 16.31 24.68
N THR A 124 -55.35 15.51 25.12
CA THR A 124 -55.55 14.34 26.00
C THR A 124 -54.29 14.09 26.83
N HIS A 125 -54.51 13.80 28.11
CA HIS A 125 -53.55 13.59 29.22
C HIS A 125 -52.69 12.31 29.01
N THR A 126 -51.56 12.08 29.69
CA THR A 126 -51.51 11.44 31.03
C THR A 126 -50.09 11.46 31.66
N LEU A 127 -50.05 11.95 32.91
CA LEU A 127 -49.16 11.74 34.09
C LEU A 127 -47.62 11.95 34.11
N ARG A 128 -47.27 12.67 35.19
CA ARG A 128 -45.97 13.08 35.77
C ARG A 128 -45.13 11.93 36.32
N LEU A 129 -43.81 12.17 36.42
CA LEU A 129 -43.06 12.05 37.70
C LEU A 129 -41.87 13.03 37.73
N TYR A 130 -41.80 13.79 38.82
CA TYR A 130 -40.75 14.76 39.17
C TYR A 130 -39.56 14.05 39.81
N PHE A 131 -38.34 14.49 39.53
CA PHE A 131 -37.28 14.58 40.54
C PHE A 131 -36.53 15.90 40.36
N GLN A 132 -36.51 16.66 41.45
CA GLN A 132 -35.90 17.96 41.62
C GLN A 132 -34.65 17.75 42.48
N PHE A 133 -33.51 18.29 42.05
CA PHE A 133 -32.40 18.63 42.94
C PHE A 133 -31.86 20.00 42.52
N SER A 134 -32.03 20.97 43.43
CA SER A 134 -31.38 22.29 43.38
C SER A 134 -30.12 22.27 44.23
N CYS A 135 -29.08 22.99 43.79
CA CYS A 135 -28.45 24.12 44.49
C CYS A 135 -27.00 24.35 44.01
N GLY A 136 -26.62 25.61 43.78
CA GLY A 136 -25.20 26.02 43.87
C GLY A 136 -24.68 27.16 42.99
N ASN A 137 -25.26 28.36 43.13
CA ASN A 137 -24.65 29.71 42.96
C ASN A 137 -23.34 29.92 42.16
N VAL A 138 -23.40 30.76 41.12
CA VAL A 138 -22.31 31.69 40.77
C VAL A 138 -22.90 33.07 40.41
N ARG A 139 -22.28 34.11 40.98
CA ARG A 139 -22.64 35.55 40.94
C ARG A 139 -22.43 36.18 39.56
N ILE A 140 -23.30 37.13 39.22
CA ILE A 140 -23.14 38.12 38.14
C ILE A 140 -22.84 39.49 38.78
N ILE A 141 -21.80 40.18 38.30
CA ILE A 141 -21.75 41.65 38.24
C ILE A 141 -21.11 42.04 36.88
N PRO A 142 -21.70 42.95 36.09
CA PRO A 142 -21.27 43.33 34.73
C PRO A 142 -20.42 44.61 34.73
N TYR A 143 -19.71 44.92 33.63
CA TYR A 143 -19.49 46.30 33.16
C TYR A 143 -19.12 46.34 31.68
N ASP A 144 -19.76 47.29 30.98
CA ASP A 144 -19.67 47.60 29.55
C ASP A 144 -18.91 48.91 29.28
N LEU A 145 -18.43 49.03 28.03
CA LEU A 145 -18.19 50.24 27.19
C LEU A 145 -16.90 51.08 27.34
N ILE A 146 -16.12 51.17 26.24
CA ILE A 146 -16.01 52.34 25.31
C ILE A 146 -15.07 51.97 24.12
N SER A 147 -15.37 52.53 22.93
CA SER A 147 -14.85 52.22 21.57
C SER A 147 -13.69 53.17 21.12
N PRO A 148 -13.32 53.36 19.82
CA PRO A 148 -12.15 52.74 19.14
C PRO A 148 -11.17 53.77 18.48
N ILE A 149 -9.93 53.37 18.11
CA ILE A 149 -9.07 54.14 17.17
C ILE A 149 -8.28 53.23 16.20
N VAL A 150 -8.18 53.74 14.97
CA VAL A 150 -7.74 53.24 13.64
C VAL A 150 -6.21 53.13 13.47
N LYS A 151 -5.70 52.16 12.68
CA LYS A 151 -4.86 52.33 11.45
C LYS A 151 -4.00 51.11 11.05
N SER A 152 -4.27 50.62 9.82
CA SER A 152 -3.38 50.20 8.71
C SER A 152 -1.97 49.64 8.97
N ILE A 153 -1.62 48.54 8.29
CA ILE A 153 -0.57 48.40 7.25
C ILE A 153 -0.39 46.90 6.89
N GLU A 154 -0.55 46.54 5.61
CA GLU A 154 0.03 45.33 4.97
C GLU A 154 1.44 45.65 4.40
N PRO A 155 2.12 44.76 3.67
CA PRO A 155 2.86 43.56 4.08
C PRO A 155 4.36 43.72 3.72
N LEU A 156 5.26 42.79 4.07
CA LEU A 156 6.58 42.70 3.41
C LEU A 156 7.27 41.33 3.59
N ASP A 157 7.59 40.74 2.44
CA ASP A 157 8.55 39.65 2.21
C ASP A 157 9.93 39.95 2.78
N PHE A 158 10.70 38.93 3.18
CA PHE A 158 12.16 39.00 3.11
C PHE A 158 12.82 37.63 2.85
N LEU A 159 13.53 37.59 1.71
CA LEU A 159 14.52 36.59 1.32
C LEU A 159 15.86 36.80 2.05
N ALA A 160 16.52 35.68 2.33
CA ALA A 160 17.93 35.38 2.60
C ALA A 160 18.97 36.51 2.82
N THR A 161 19.79 36.38 3.87
CA THR A 161 21.27 36.43 3.74
C THR A 161 22.01 35.89 4.97
N ALA A 162 23.02 35.07 4.71
CA ALA A 162 23.97 34.51 5.68
C ALA A 162 25.10 35.50 6.01
N LYS A 163 25.56 35.54 7.27
CA LYS A 163 26.90 35.99 7.66
C LYS A 163 27.46 35.19 8.84
N TYR A 164 28.70 34.74 8.67
CA TYR A 164 29.59 34.01 9.56
C TYR A 164 30.22 34.91 10.66
N TYR A 165 30.50 34.35 11.85
CA TYR A 165 31.69 34.53 12.74
C TYR A 165 31.61 33.53 13.94
N PRO A 166 32.68 33.22 14.71
CA PRO A 166 33.09 31.83 15.01
C PRO A 166 33.20 31.44 16.52
N SER A 167 33.45 30.13 16.78
CA SER A 167 33.90 29.46 18.04
C SER A 167 32.86 29.35 19.18
N SER A 168 32.58 28.24 19.89
CA SER A 168 33.20 26.92 20.18
C SER A 168 32.09 25.93 20.64
N PRO A 169 32.31 24.60 20.82
CA PRO A 169 31.24 23.61 20.85
C PRO A 169 30.76 23.28 22.26
N SER A 170 29.54 23.69 22.60
CA SER A 170 28.77 23.08 23.69
C SER A 170 27.48 22.49 23.12
N ARG A 171 27.28 21.18 23.28
CA ARG A 171 26.06 20.45 22.88
C ARG A 171 24.81 21.20 23.38
N PRO A 172 23.83 21.55 22.52
CA PRO A 172 22.59 22.12 23.01
C PRO A 172 21.68 21.01 23.53
N THR A 173 21.45 21.01 24.84
CA THR A 173 20.32 20.32 25.47
C THR A 173 19.06 21.16 25.21
N PHE A 174 18.19 20.70 24.30
CA PHE A 174 16.86 21.29 24.12
C PHE A 174 15.85 20.63 25.07
N PRO A 175 14.97 21.41 25.74
CA PRO A 175 13.90 20.88 26.57
C PRO A 175 12.74 20.43 25.68
N ILE A 176 12.40 19.14 25.71
CA ILE A 176 11.32 18.55 24.91
C ILE A 176 10.08 18.40 25.79
N LEU A 177 8.99 18.98 25.33
CA LEU A 177 7.68 19.01 25.97
C LEU A 177 6.69 18.26 25.07
N THR A 178 6.44 16.96 25.27
CA THR A 178 5.42 16.23 24.49
C THR A 178 4.82 15.00 25.19
N MET A 179 3.52 14.79 24.93
CA MET A 179 2.56 13.81 25.47
C MET A 179 2.37 12.57 24.56
N PRO A 180 1.86 11.42 25.08
CA PRO A 180 1.78 10.14 24.36
C PRO A 180 0.61 9.98 23.36
N ARG A 181 0.81 9.14 22.33
CA ARG A 181 -0.19 8.72 21.30
C ARG A 181 -1.28 7.82 21.88
N ILE A 182 -2.53 8.04 21.46
CA ILE A 182 -3.71 7.25 21.89
C ILE A 182 -4.25 6.46 20.67
N PRO A 183 -4.42 5.13 20.76
CA PRO A 183 -5.02 4.32 19.69
C PRO A 183 -6.45 4.77 19.34
N THR A 184 -6.88 4.63 18.08
CA THR A 184 -8.23 5.01 17.61
C THR A 184 -9.36 4.27 18.34
N SER A 185 -9.12 3.02 18.75
CA SER A 185 -10.03 2.23 19.60
C SER A 185 -10.21 2.83 21.01
N VAL A 186 -9.25 3.62 21.48
CA VAL A 186 -9.29 4.35 22.75
C VAL A 186 -9.91 5.75 22.56
N LEU A 187 -9.67 6.40 21.41
CA LEU A 187 -10.31 7.66 21.00
C LEU A 187 -11.84 7.53 20.83
N GLY A 188 -12.33 6.40 20.32
CA GLY A 188 -13.77 6.14 20.21
C GLY A 188 -14.51 6.10 21.55
N LYS A 189 -13.82 5.77 22.65
CA LYS A 189 -14.37 5.82 24.02
C LYS A 189 -14.39 7.25 24.60
N TYR A 190 -13.60 8.15 24.01
CA TYR A 190 -13.37 9.50 24.50
C TYR A 190 -14.46 10.49 24.04
N LEU A 191 -15.13 10.18 22.92
CA LEU A 191 -16.21 11.00 22.38
C LEU A 191 -17.52 10.97 23.20
N LEU A 192 -17.62 10.13 24.25
CA LEU A 192 -18.87 9.98 25.02
C LEU A 192 -18.78 10.16 26.54
N SER A 193 -17.61 10.06 27.20
CA SER A 193 -17.50 10.28 28.65
C SER A 193 -16.08 10.65 29.08
N GLY A 194 -15.83 11.92 29.38
CA GLY A 194 -14.50 12.40 29.78
C GLY A 194 -14.09 11.99 31.19
N GLN A 195 -13.21 10.98 31.32
CA GLN A 195 -12.14 10.87 32.33
C GLN A 195 -11.01 9.95 31.82
N ILE A 196 -9.74 10.37 31.96
CA ILE A 196 -8.54 9.58 31.62
C ILE A 196 -8.16 8.67 32.80
N PRO A 197 -7.98 7.35 32.60
CA PRO A 197 -7.22 6.52 33.53
C PRO A 197 -5.75 6.95 33.50
N ARG A 198 -5.22 7.44 34.64
CA ARG A 198 -3.79 7.78 34.78
C ARG A 198 -2.92 6.52 34.92
N ARG A 199 -2.76 5.71 33.87
CA ARG A 199 -1.62 4.78 33.69
C ARG A 199 -1.39 4.45 32.20
N GLY A 200 -0.18 4.74 31.70
CA GLY A 200 0.42 4.12 30.50
C GLY A 200 0.84 5.06 29.36
N CYS A 201 2.00 4.75 28.74
CA CYS A 201 2.63 5.23 27.48
C CYS A 201 3.68 6.39 27.56
N VAL A 202 4.82 6.14 26.90
CA VAL A 202 6.28 6.45 27.15
C VAL A 202 6.73 7.92 26.99
N GLY A 203 7.74 8.47 27.71
CA GLY A 203 8.55 7.90 28.81
C GLY A 203 9.81 8.71 29.25
N ALA A 204 10.41 8.32 30.39
CA ALA A 204 11.84 8.44 30.75
C ALA A 204 12.17 7.61 32.03
N ARG A 205 13.43 7.14 32.14
CA ARG A 205 14.04 6.26 33.17
C ARG A 205 13.66 6.56 34.65
N GLN A 206 13.47 5.50 35.45
CA GLN A 206 14.32 5.18 36.63
C GLN A 206 14.02 3.81 37.28
N ILE A 207 15.10 3.03 37.44
CA ILE A 207 15.54 2.24 38.61
C ILE A 207 14.53 1.32 39.34
N THR A 208 14.77 0.01 39.17
CA THR A 208 14.47 -1.20 39.98
C THR A 208 13.55 -1.11 41.20
N ARG A 209 12.54 -2.02 41.27
CA ARG A 209 12.54 -3.20 42.18
C ARG A 209 11.38 -4.17 41.90
N HIS A 210 11.66 -5.43 42.21
CA HIS A 210 10.96 -6.69 41.92
C HIS A 210 9.53 -6.85 42.46
N SER A 211 8.70 -7.63 41.75
CA SER A 211 8.16 -8.91 42.26
C SER A 211 7.49 -9.72 41.13
N ALA A 212 7.62 -11.05 41.23
CA ALA A 212 7.18 -12.06 40.26
C ALA A 212 5.85 -12.72 40.68
N LEU A 213 5.18 -13.40 39.73
CA LEU A 213 4.75 -14.82 39.75
C LEU A 213 3.70 -15.12 38.65
N PRO A 214 3.47 -16.40 38.26
CA PRO A 214 3.31 -16.82 36.87
C PRO A 214 1.92 -17.42 36.55
N SER A 215 1.66 -17.77 35.29
CA SER A 215 0.69 -18.83 34.97
C SER A 215 1.06 -19.63 33.71
N ALA A 216 0.57 -20.86 33.70
CA ALA A 216 1.08 -22.07 33.05
C ALA A 216 0.86 -22.16 31.53
N ALA A 217 1.77 -22.89 30.87
CA ALA A 217 1.55 -23.54 29.58
C ALA A 217 1.47 -25.06 29.79
N VAL A 218 0.53 -25.70 29.11
CA VAL A 218 0.37 -27.17 29.08
C VAL A 218 0.98 -27.72 27.79
N TYR A 219 1.88 -28.68 27.96
CA TYR A 219 2.48 -29.52 26.92
C TYR A 219 1.51 -30.63 26.48
N VAL A 220 1.53 -30.97 25.19
CA VAL A 220 1.38 -32.37 24.74
C VAL A 220 2.43 -32.64 23.65
N ALA A 221 3.18 -33.72 23.83
CA ALA A 221 4.28 -34.16 22.99
C ALA A 221 3.95 -35.46 22.23
N ASN A 222 4.53 -35.58 21.03
CA ASN A 222 5.12 -36.76 20.35
C ASN A 222 4.22 -37.99 20.06
N SER A 223 4.30 -38.62 18.88
CA SER A 223 5.51 -39.35 18.47
C SER A 223 5.50 -39.80 17.01
N ALA A 224 6.72 -39.91 16.48
CA ALA A 224 7.12 -40.42 15.18
C ALA A 224 6.99 -41.96 15.02
N ARG A 225 7.09 -42.45 13.77
CA ARG A 225 7.72 -43.74 13.43
C ARG A 225 8.13 -43.83 11.93
N LEU A 226 9.45 -43.86 11.72
CA LEU A 226 10.29 -44.72 10.87
C LEU A 226 9.59 -46.02 10.35
N LEU A 227 9.80 -46.59 9.15
CA LEU A 227 11.04 -46.92 8.42
C LEU A 227 10.74 -47.59 7.04
N HIS A 228 11.79 -47.70 6.20
CA HIS A 228 12.11 -48.73 5.18
C HIS A 228 11.87 -48.50 3.66
N VAL A 229 12.97 -48.80 2.96
CA VAL A 229 13.25 -48.86 1.52
C VAL A 229 12.94 -50.25 0.97
N SER A 230 12.45 -50.34 -0.26
CA SER A 230 12.74 -51.47 -1.16
C SER A 230 12.82 -51.00 -2.62
N SER A 231 13.76 -51.59 -3.35
CA SER A 231 14.04 -51.40 -4.76
C SER A 231 13.39 -52.50 -5.60
N GLU A 232 12.78 -52.16 -6.73
CA GLU A 232 12.58 -53.10 -7.85
C GLU A 232 12.41 -52.35 -9.19
N THR A 233 13.00 -52.94 -10.23
CA THR A 233 13.21 -52.41 -11.59
C THR A 233 12.01 -52.65 -12.52
N VAL A 234 11.64 -51.66 -13.34
CA VAL A 234 10.63 -51.76 -14.42
C VAL A 234 11.18 -51.12 -15.73
N PRO A 235 10.86 -51.65 -16.94
CA PRO A 235 11.52 -51.28 -18.21
C PRO A 235 11.04 -49.93 -18.81
N PRO A 236 11.72 -49.41 -19.85
CA PRO A 236 11.60 -47.99 -20.23
C PRO A 236 10.37 -47.69 -21.11
N PRO A 237 9.70 -46.55 -20.91
CA PRO A 237 8.73 -46.00 -21.86
C PRO A 237 9.40 -45.04 -22.87
N PRO A 238 8.75 -44.76 -24.01
CA PRO A 238 9.35 -44.02 -25.13
C PRO A 238 9.50 -42.51 -24.87
N ALA A 239 10.28 -41.86 -25.73
CA ALA A 239 10.74 -40.47 -25.62
C ALA A 239 9.68 -39.46 -25.15
N GLN A 240 10.02 -38.71 -24.10
CA GLN A 240 9.14 -37.71 -23.49
C GLN A 240 8.95 -36.49 -24.40
N PRO A 241 7.72 -35.93 -24.50
CA PRO A 241 7.50 -34.62 -25.11
C PRO A 241 8.19 -33.54 -24.28
N VAL A 242 8.88 -32.63 -24.96
CA VAL A 242 9.62 -31.52 -24.33
C VAL A 242 8.67 -30.74 -23.40
N PRO A 243 9.02 -30.53 -22.11
CA PRO A 243 8.15 -29.80 -21.19
C PRO A 243 7.80 -28.43 -21.74
N LEU A 244 6.53 -28.04 -21.72
CA LEU A 244 6.01 -26.74 -22.20
C LEU A 244 6.83 -25.56 -21.65
N ARG A 245 7.33 -25.68 -20.41
CA ARG A 245 8.22 -24.70 -19.77
C ARG A 245 9.54 -24.48 -20.52
N LYS A 246 10.12 -25.52 -21.13
CA LYS A 246 11.36 -25.43 -21.92
C LYS A 246 11.09 -24.81 -23.28
N GLN A 247 9.95 -25.14 -23.90
CA GLN A 247 9.50 -24.52 -25.15
C GLN A 247 9.26 -23.01 -24.97
N LEU A 248 8.52 -22.62 -23.93
CA LEU A 248 8.28 -21.20 -23.59
C LEU A 248 9.58 -20.44 -23.28
N LYS A 249 10.54 -21.11 -22.62
CA LYS A 249 11.86 -20.52 -22.32
C LYS A 249 12.71 -20.32 -23.58
N ASP A 250 12.60 -21.24 -24.54
CA ASP A 250 13.32 -21.19 -25.81
C ASP A 250 12.67 -20.20 -26.80
N GLU A 251 11.34 -20.07 -26.78
CA GLU A 251 10.60 -19.02 -27.48
C GLU A 251 10.92 -17.63 -26.93
N ALA A 252 10.98 -17.46 -25.60
CA ALA A 252 11.40 -16.21 -24.98
C ALA A 252 12.86 -15.84 -25.32
N LYS A 253 13.75 -16.83 -25.45
CA LYS A 253 15.13 -16.64 -25.92
C LYS A 253 15.20 -16.27 -27.40
N LYS A 254 14.35 -16.87 -28.24
CA LYS A 254 14.25 -16.53 -29.68
C LYS A 254 13.67 -15.13 -29.88
N ALA A 255 12.65 -14.74 -29.12
CA ALA A 255 12.09 -13.39 -29.12
C ALA A 255 13.13 -12.33 -28.68
N LYS A 256 13.97 -12.65 -27.68
CA LYS A 256 15.11 -11.80 -27.29
C LYS A 256 16.22 -11.71 -28.34
N LYS A 257 16.40 -12.74 -29.18
CA LYS A 257 17.36 -12.73 -30.30
C LYS A 257 16.85 -11.98 -31.52
N GLN A 258 15.53 -11.96 -31.74
CA GLN A 258 14.89 -11.26 -32.88
C GLN A 258 14.61 -9.78 -32.60
N GLY A 259 14.47 -9.38 -31.33
CA GLY A 259 14.45 -7.98 -30.96
C GLY A 259 15.86 -7.38 -31.01
N LYS A 260 16.15 -6.57 -32.02
CA LYS A 260 17.22 -5.57 -31.96
C LYS A 260 17.09 -4.90 -30.60
N LYS A 261 18.12 -4.99 -29.75
CA LYS A 261 18.18 -4.32 -28.45
C LYS A 261 18.07 -2.83 -28.76
N LYS A 262 16.85 -2.28 -28.82
CA LYS A 262 16.64 -0.83 -28.77
C LYS A 262 17.48 -0.40 -27.57
N SER A 263 18.38 0.54 -27.77
CA SER A 263 18.94 1.28 -26.64
C SER A 263 17.76 1.62 -25.74
N LYS A 264 18.00 1.60 -24.43
CA LYS A 264 17.05 2.05 -23.42
C LYS A 264 16.88 3.56 -23.61
N GLY A 265 16.32 3.96 -24.76
CA GLY A 265 16.05 5.33 -25.15
C GLY A 265 15.14 5.89 -24.08
N ASP A 266 15.41 7.14 -23.73
CA ASP A 266 14.80 7.80 -22.60
C ASP A 266 13.30 7.89 -22.83
N SER A 267 12.56 6.93 -22.28
CA SER A 267 11.13 6.74 -22.54
C SER A 267 10.27 7.81 -21.86
N GLN A 268 10.89 8.84 -21.29
CA GLN A 268 10.25 9.87 -20.50
C GLN A 268 9.69 11.01 -21.35
N THR A 269 10.34 11.35 -22.47
CA THR A 269 9.93 12.44 -23.37
C THR A 269 9.85 11.97 -24.82
N VAL A 270 9.16 12.74 -25.67
CA VAL A 270 9.13 12.57 -27.13
C VAL A 270 9.31 13.94 -27.77
N ASP A 271 10.27 14.06 -28.69
CA ASP A 271 10.62 15.35 -29.31
C ASP A 271 9.41 15.96 -30.04
N GLY A 272 9.17 17.26 -29.82
CA GLY A 272 8.04 17.99 -30.42
C GLY A 272 6.68 17.77 -29.72
N TRP A 273 6.65 16.96 -28.65
CA TRP A 273 5.44 16.62 -27.92
C TRP A 273 5.58 16.90 -26.42
N GLU A 274 4.51 17.42 -25.83
CA GLU A 274 4.36 17.60 -24.38
C GLU A 274 3.31 16.61 -23.88
N LEU A 275 3.68 15.85 -22.84
CA LEU A 275 2.79 14.99 -22.09
C LEU A 275 2.22 15.77 -20.91
N THR A 276 0.93 15.57 -20.63
CA THR A 276 0.28 16.05 -19.42
C THR A 276 -0.48 14.90 -18.77
N VAL A 277 -0.23 14.68 -17.48
CA VAL A 277 -0.84 13.61 -16.69
C VAL A 277 -1.52 14.19 -15.46
N GLY A 278 -2.74 13.72 -15.22
CA GLY A 278 -3.43 13.84 -13.92
C GLY A 278 -3.77 12.45 -13.40
N ILE A 279 -3.77 12.28 -12.08
CA ILE A 279 -4.03 11.02 -11.40
C ILE A 279 -5.17 11.19 -10.40
N GLU A 280 -6.06 10.20 -10.39
CA GLU A 280 -7.13 10.01 -9.42
C GLU A 280 -6.80 8.76 -8.58
N ILE A 281 -6.62 8.93 -7.27
CA ILE A 281 -6.22 7.86 -6.37
C ILE A 281 -7.35 7.58 -5.40
N HIS A 282 -7.86 6.36 -5.40
CA HIS A 282 -8.81 5.88 -4.40
C HIS A 282 -8.06 5.09 -3.33
N ALA A 283 -8.12 5.55 -2.09
CA ALA A 283 -7.51 4.88 -0.95
C ALA A 283 -8.56 4.47 0.07
N GLN A 284 -8.54 3.22 0.49
CA GLN A 284 -9.49 2.67 1.45
C GLN A 284 -9.07 3.00 2.88
N LEU A 285 -9.95 3.64 3.65
CA LEU A 285 -9.66 4.02 5.02
C LEU A 285 -9.62 2.80 5.96
N ASN A 286 -8.74 2.85 6.95
CA ASN A 286 -8.50 1.78 7.95
C ASN A 286 -9.48 1.82 9.13
N THR A 287 -10.78 1.88 8.83
CA THR A 287 -11.83 2.05 9.84
C THR A 287 -12.54 0.74 10.13
N ALA A 288 -12.90 0.47 11.39
CA ALA A 288 -13.57 -0.78 11.76
C ALA A 288 -15.00 -0.92 11.19
N ARG A 289 -15.65 0.18 10.81
CA ARG A 289 -17.03 0.22 10.29
C ARG A 289 -17.10 0.95 8.96
N LYS A 290 -18.16 0.66 8.20
CA LYS A 290 -18.47 1.28 6.91
C LYS A 290 -18.85 2.76 7.03
N LEU A 291 -18.84 3.50 5.92
CA LEU A 291 -18.95 4.97 5.93
C LEU A 291 -20.32 5.45 6.40
N PHE A 292 -21.36 4.76 5.94
CA PHE A 292 -22.77 5.10 6.20
C PHE A 292 -23.56 3.94 6.82
N SER A 293 -22.87 2.94 7.37
CA SER A 293 -23.47 1.70 7.87
C SER A 293 -22.74 1.22 9.12
N PRO A 294 -23.45 0.62 10.10
CA PRO A 294 -22.82 0.07 11.30
C PRO A 294 -22.08 -1.26 11.03
N ALA A 295 -22.21 -1.83 9.83
CA ALA A 295 -21.53 -3.07 9.48
C ALA A 295 -20.00 -2.91 9.51
N VAL A 296 -19.34 -4.00 9.89
CA VAL A 296 -17.88 -4.08 10.00
C VAL A 296 -17.26 -4.11 8.61
N THR A 297 -16.10 -3.48 8.44
CA THR A 297 -15.31 -3.60 7.22
C THR A 297 -14.58 -4.94 7.19
N SER A 298 -14.67 -5.68 6.08
CA SER A 298 -13.94 -6.93 5.88
C SER A 298 -13.39 -7.04 4.46
N PHE A 299 -12.38 -7.89 4.27
CA PHE A 299 -11.71 -8.07 2.98
C PHE A 299 -11.91 -9.46 2.37
N ASN A 300 -11.71 -10.50 3.17
CA ASN A 300 -11.66 -11.90 2.74
C ASN A 300 -12.53 -12.81 3.61
N ASP A 301 -13.47 -12.21 4.34
CA ASP A 301 -14.44 -12.97 5.14
C ASP A 301 -15.51 -13.59 4.23
N GLU A 302 -16.37 -14.43 4.81
CA GLU A 302 -17.41 -15.13 4.06
C GLU A 302 -18.28 -14.14 3.25
N PRO A 303 -18.55 -14.37 1.96
CA PRO A 303 -19.30 -13.43 1.12
C PRO A 303 -20.64 -13.02 1.73
N ASN A 304 -20.97 -11.73 1.67
CA ASN A 304 -22.22 -11.16 2.19
C ASN A 304 -22.48 -11.38 3.70
N SER A 305 -21.45 -11.67 4.51
CA SER A 305 -21.58 -11.81 5.97
C SER A 305 -21.48 -10.49 6.75
N HIS A 306 -20.96 -9.43 6.12
CA HIS A 306 -20.74 -8.11 6.73
C HIS A 306 -21.56 -7.03 6.03
N VAL A 307 -22.88 -7.15 6.09
CA VAL A 307 -23.83 -6.22 5.44
C VAL A 307 -24.93 -5.80 6.41
N ALA A 308 -25.34 -4.54 6.32
CA ALA A 308 -26.55 -4.00 6.95
C ALA A 308 -27.67 -3.75 5.94
N LEU A 309 -28.86 -3.41 6.41
CA LEU A 309 -30.01 -3.10 5.55
C LEU A 309 -29.72 -1.99 4.53
N PHE A 310 -28.97 -0.97 4.93
CA PHE A 310 -28.56 0.13 4.05
C PHE A 310 -27.58 -0.33 2.97
N ASP A 311 -26.63 -1.21 3.30
CA ASP A 311 -25.64 -1.74 2.35
C ASP A 311 -26.31 -2.50 1.19
N LEU A 312 -27.43 -3.17 1.48
CA LEU A 312 -28.24 -3.88 0.49
C LEU A 312 -29.33 -3.01 -0.14
N SER A 313 -29.38 -1.72 0.19
CA SER A 313 -30.38 -0.76 -0.31
C SER A 313 -31.83 -1.21 -0.06
N MET A 314 -32.08 -1.79 1.12
CA MET A 314 -33.43 -2.20 1.51
C MET A 314 -34.36 -0.98 1.56
N PRO A 315 -35.58 -1.07 1.00
CA PRO A 315 -36.54 0.03 1.03
C PRO A 315 -36.78 0.55 2.46
N GLY A 316 -36.62 1.86 2.65
CA GLY A 316 -36.78 2.52 3.95
C GLY A 316 -35.50 2.61 4.81
N SER A 317 -34.39 1.98 4.38
CA SER A 317 -33.09 2.21 5.04
C SER A 317 -32.52 3.60 4.72
N GLN A 318 -31.74 4.16 5.65
CA GLN A 318 -31.12 5.48 5.53
C GLN A 318 -29.61 5.42 5.82
N PRO A 319 -28.79 6.31 5.21
CA PRO A 319 -27.38 6.39 5.49
C PRO A 319 -27.11 6.92 6.91
N LEU A 320 -26.24 6.26 7.66
CA LEU A 320 -25.78 6.71 8.98
C LEU A 320 -24.28 6.96 8.97
N PHE A 321 -23.89 8.22 8.81
CA PHE A 321 -22.47 8.63 8.77
C PHE A 321 -21.72 8.23 10.05
N GLN A 322 -20.67 7.42 9.89
CA GLN A 322 -19.78 7.00 10.98
C GLN A 322 -18.66 8.04 11.17
N LYS A 323 -18.75 8.84 12.24
CA LYS A 323 -17.84 9.97 12.49
C LYS A 323 -16.36 9.56 12.61
N GLU A 324 -16.11 8.34 13.08
CA GLU A 324 -14.77 7.77 13.24
C GLU A 324 -14.02 7.69 11.90
N THR A 325 -14.74 7.58 10.78
CA THR A 325 -14.16 7.53 9.44
C THR A 325 -13.53 8.86 9.01
N LEU A 326 -13.94 9.97 9.63
CA LEU A 326 -13.39 11.29 9.36
C LEU A 326 -11.95 11.43 9.89
N ILE A 327 -11.58 10.71 10.95
CA ILE A 327 -10.26 10.83 11.57
C ILE A 327 -9.12 10.43 10.61
N PRO A 328 -9.12 9.21 10.02
CA PRO A 328 -8.09 8.85 9.05
C PRO A 328 -8.16 9.71 7.77
N ALA A 329 -9.36 10.14 7.34
CA ALA A 329 -9.52 11.04 6.20
C ALA A 329 -8.85 12.41 6.42
N LEU A 330 -9.05 13.02 7.59
CA LEU A 330 -8.41 14.27 7.97
C LEU A 330 -6.89 14.13 8.10
N ARG A 331 -6.40 13.02 8.68
CA ARG A 331 -4.96 12.73 8.75
C ARG A 331 -4.34 12.65 7.36
N ALA A 332 -5.00 11.95 6.44
CA ALA A 332 -4.59 11.88 5.05
C ALA A 332 -4.53 13.27 4.40
N ALA A 333 -5.61 14.04 4.49
CA ALA A 333 -5.65 15.39 3.91
C ALA A 333 -4.57 16.33 4.49
N LEU A 334 -4.31 16.27 5.80
CA LEU A 334 -3.24 17.04 6.44
C LEU A 334 -1.84 16.59 5.97
N ALA A 335 -1.62 15.29 5.81
CA ALA A 335 -0.35 14.74 5.29
C ALA A 335 -0.09 15.13 3.82
N LEU A 336 -1.17 15.40 3.08
CA LEU A 336 -1.18 15.87 1.69
C LEU A 336 -1.16 17.42 1.60
N ASN A 337 -0.95 18.11 2.73
CA ASN A 337 -0.90 19.56 2.85
C ASN A 337 -2.18 20.27 2.34
N CYS A 338 -3.35 19.64 2.45
CA CYS A 338 -4.62 20.21 2.02
C CYS A 338 -5.22 21.19 3.04
N ASP A 339 -5.99 22.16 2.53
CA ASP A 339 -6.87 23.02 3.30
C ASP A 339 -8.14 22.26 3.70
N ILE A 340 -8.31 22.01 5.00
CA ILE A 340 -9.52 21.38 5.54
C ILE A 340 -10.68 22.38 5.51
N GLN A 341 -11.79 21.99 4.89
CA GLN A 341 -12.99 22.82 4.78
C GLN A 341 -13.82 22.72 6.06
N LYS A 342 -14.27 23.87 6.58
CA LYS A 342 -15.11 23.93 7.80
C LYS A 342 -16.49 23.29 7.59
N LEU A 343 -17.00 23.38 6.36
CA LEU A 343 -18.27 22.82 5.93
C LEU A 343 -18.02 21.87 4.76
N SER A 344 -18.62 20.70 4.81
CA SER A 344 -18.60 19.71 3.73
C SER A 344 -19.96 19.06 3.60
N ARG A 345 -20.35 18.70 2.38
CA ARG A 345 -21.62 18.03 2.08
C ARG A 345 -21.39 16.78 1.23
N PHE A 346 -22.28 15.83 1.39
CA PHE A 346 -22.32 14.62 0.58
C PHE A 346 -23.30 14.77 -0.58
N ASP A 347 -22.98 14.12 -1.68
CA ASP A 347 -23.69 14.17 -2.96
C ASP A 347 -23.91 12.75 -3.48
N ARG A 348 -24.97 12.56 -4.25
CA ARG A 348 -25.28 11.31 -4.96
C ARG A 348 -24.75 11.38 -6.39
N LYS A 349 -23.85 10.45 -6.72
CA LYS A 349 -23.38 10.16 -8.08
C LYS A 349 -24.20 9.00 -8.64
N HIS A 350 -25.17 9.29 -9.50
CA HIS A 350 -26.14 8.31 -9.99
C HIS A 350 -25.58 7.49 -11.16
N TYR A 351 -25.53 6.17 -11.00
CA TYR A 351 -25.26 5.23 -12.08
C TYR A 351 -25.81 3.85 -11.74
N PHE A 352 -26.33 3.16 -12.75
CA PHE A 352 -26.82 1.79 -12.57
C PHE A 352 -25.71 0.80 -12.90
N TRP A 353 -25.24 0.11 -11.88
CA TRP A 353 -24.39 -1.05 -12.03
C TRP A 353 -24.73 -2.07 -10.94
N TRP A 354 -24.56 -3.36 -11.24
CA TRP A 354 -24.98 -4.42 -10.32
C TRP A 354 -24.18 -4.45 -9.01
N ASP A 355 -23.00 -3.81 -8.95
CA ASP A 355 -22.20 -3.69 -7.73
C ASP A 355 -22.58 -2.49 -6.85
N GLN A 356 -23.48 -1.63 -7.34
CA GLN A 356 -23.98 -0.45 -6.64
C GLN A 356 -25.49 -0.60 -6.41
N PRO A 357 -25.92 -1.24 -5.31
CA PRO A 357 -27.31 -1.66 -5.11
C PRO A 357 -28.30 -0.49 -5.03
N SER A 358 -27.85 0.68 -4.59
CA SER A 358 -28.68 1.89 -4.47
C SER A 358 -28.92 2.60 -5.80
N GLY A 359 -28.17 2.24 -6.86
CA GLY A 359 -28.17 2.98 -8.14
C GLY A 359 -27.52 4.37 -8.07
N TYR A 360 -26.86 4.68 -6.95
CA TYR A 360 -26.02 5.87 -6.77
C TYR A 360 -24.93 5.64 -5.73
N GLN A 361 -23.76 6.23 -5.93
CA GLN A 361 -22.68 6.25 -4.94
C GLN A 361 -22.75 7.56 -4.15
N ILE A 362 -22.65 7.50 -2.82
CA ILE A 362 -22.52 8.70 -1.99
C ILE A 362 -21.05 9.12 -2.00
N THR A 363 -20.79 10.36 -2.39
CA THR A 363 -19.46 10.98 -2.56
C THR A 363 -19.51 12.47 -2.17
N GLN A 364 -18.48 13.27 -2.47
CA GLN A 364 -18.49 14.73 -2.25
C GLN A 364 -17.97 15.45 -3.50
N TYR A 365 -18.87 16.02 -4.29
CA TYR A 365 -18.55 16.69 -5.54
C TYR A 365 -18.50 18.21 -5.36
N TYR A 366 -19.54 18.82 -4.77
CA TYR A 366 -19.64 20.28 -4.68
C TYR A 366 -18.84 20.87 -3.52
N GLU A 367 -18.83 20.20 -2.37
CA GLU A 367 -18.20 20.66 -1.12
C GLU A 367 -17.38 19.51 -0.46
N PRO A 368 -16.27 19.08 -1.09
CA PRO A 368 -15.37 18.08 -0.53
C PRO A 368 -14.72 18.59 0.76
N PHE A 369 -14.35 17.66 1.65
CA PHE A 369 -13.85 18.03 2.97
C PHE A 369 -12.44 18.65 2.96
N ALA A 370 -11.66 18.49 1.89
CA ALA A 370 -10.34 19.10 1.75
C ALA A 370 -10.01 19.51 0.31
N ARG A 371 -9.27 20.61 0.14
CA ARG A 371 -8.90 21.22 -1.17
C ARG A 371 -7.47 21.77 -1.14
N ASN A 372 -6.95 22.15 -2.31
CA ASN A 372 -5.71 22.94 -2.46
C ASN A 372 -4.49 22.34 -1.75
N GLY A 373 -4.31 21.03 -1.81
CA GLY A 373 -3.12 20.36 -1.29
C GLY A 373 -1.95 20.44 -2.25
N HIS A 374 -0.81 19.91 -1.83
CA HIS A 374 0.36 19.76 -2.69
C HIS A 374 1.33 18.71 -2.14
N ILE A 375 2.08 18.09 -3.04
CA ILE A 375 3.18 17.18 -2.71
C ILE A 375 4.42 17.62 -3.47
N THR A 376 5.52 17.78 -2.74
CA THR A 376 6.84 18.00 -3.32
C THR A 376 7.57 16.67 -3.41
N LEU A 377 7.98 16.31 -4.63
CA LEU A 377 8.86 15.18 -4.90
C LEU A 377 10.27 15.72 -5.13
N LEU A 378 11.27 15.03 -4.58
CA LEU A 378 12.68 15.39 -4.68
C LEU A 378 13.42 14.41 -5.58
N ALA A 379 14.58 14.80 -6.11
CA ALA A 379 15.44 13.92 -6.92
C ALA A 379 15.72 12.57 -6.24
N ARG A 380 15.89 12.57 -4.91
CA ARG A 380 16.09 11.38 -4.07
C ARG A 380 14.90 10.41 -4.06
N ASP A 381 13.69 10.88 -4.33
CA ASP A 381 12.49 10.04 -4.45
C ASP A 381 12.49 9.23 -5.76
N GLY A 382 13.39 9.60 -6.69
CA GLY A 382 13.60 8.91 -7.94
C GLY A 382 12.73 9.40 -9.09
N ILE A 383 12.36 10.69 -9.10
CA ILE A 383 11.69 11.38 -10.22
C ILE A 383 12.52 11.32 -11.52
N SER A 384 11.95 11.81 -12.62
CA SER A 384 12.67 11.91 -13.89
C SER A 384 13.84 12.88 -13.75
N PRO A 385 15.05 12.56 -14.25
CA PRO A 385 16.18 13.51 -14.25
C PRO A 385 15.87 14.85 -14.94
N GLN A 386 14.92 14.84 -15.89
CA GLN A 386 14.43 16.03 -16.60
C GLN A 386 13.64 17.00 -15.71
N ASP A 387 13.07 16.54 -14.59
CA ASP A 387 12.34 17.39 -13.64
C ASP A 387 13.28 18.16 -12.68
N GLY A 388 14.59 17.89 -12.73
CA GLY A 388 15.59 18.56 -11.88
C GLY A 388 15.62 18.05 -10.44
N GLU A 389 15.92 18.95 -9.50
CA GLU A 389 16.10 18.61 -8.08
C GLU A 389 14.79 18.39 -7.32
N SER A 390 13.70 19.01 -7.77
CA SER A 390 12.39 18.93 -7.13
C SER A 390 11.25 19.31 -8.05
N VAL A 391 10.10 18.67 -7.88
CA VAL A 391 8.84 19.00 -8.56
C VAL A 391 7.71 19.00 -7.53
N THR A 392 6.89 20.05 -7.55
CA THR A 392 5.69 20.14 -6.70
C THR A 392 4.45 19.92 -7.55
N ILE A 393 3.58 19.01 -7.12
CA ILE A 393 2.33 18.68 -7.81
C ILE A 393 1.16 19.10 -6.91
N GLY A 394 0.23 19.87 -7.47
CA GLY A 394 -1.00 20.26 -6.79
C GLY A 394 -1.95 19.08 -6.54
N ILE A 395 -2.65 19.11 -5.42
CA ILE A 395 -3.81 18.27 -5.13
C ILE A 395 -5.03 19.17 -5.15
N LYS A 396 -5.89 18.96 -6.15
CA LYS A 396 -7.11 19.74 -6.32
C LYS A 396 -8.04 19.56 -5.14
N GLN A 397 -8.35 18.32 -4.80
CA GLN A 397 -9.23 17.98 -3.68
C GLN A 397 -9.03 16.55 -3.16
N VAL A 398 -9.50 16.34 -1.93
CA VAL A 398 -9.69 15.03 -1.33
C VAL A 398 -11.14 14.93 -0.87
N GLN A 399 -11.82 13.86 -1.26
CA GLN A 399 -13.24 13.64 -0.98
C GLN A 399 -13.49 12.28 -0.34
N LEU A 400 -14.51 12.18 0.51
CA LEU A 400 -14.99 10.92 1.06
C LEU A 400 -16.01 10.28 0.13
N GLU A 401 -15.91 8.95 -0.07
CA GLU A 401 -16.89 8.21 -0.84
C GLU A 401 -17.06 6.75 -0.39
N GLN A 402 -18.11 6.10 -0.88
CA GLN A 402 -18.38 4.68 -0.67
C GLN A 402 -17.68 3.80 -1.71
N ASP A 403 -17.08 2.68 -1.30
CA ASP A 403 -16.68 1.64 -2.26
C ASP A 403 -17.88 0.80 -2.76
N THR A 404 -17.69 0.14 -3.90
CA THR A 404 -18.70 -0.74 -4.52
C THR A 404 -18.52 -2.20 -4.10
N ALA A 405 -19.54 -3.03 -4.35
CA ALA A 405 -19.45 -4.47 -4.14
C ALA A 405 -18.35 -5.11 -5.03
N LYS A 406 -17.86 -6.28 -4.62
CA LYS A 406 -16.92 -7.07 -5.43
C LYS A 406 -17.71 -7.92 -6.42
N THR A 407 -17.39 -7.79 -7.71
CA THR A 407 -17.94 -8.64 -8.76
C THR A 407 -16.98 -9.79 -9.06
N LEU A 408 -17.47 -11.02 -8.98
CA LEU A 408 -16.74 -12.24 -9.34
C LEU A 408 -17.38 -12.84 -10.59
N ALA A 409 -16.69 -12.72 -11.72
CA ALA A 409 -17.14 -13.33 -12.97
C ALA A 409 -17.02 -14.85 -12.89
N GLN A 410 -18.10 -15.54 -13.23
CA GLN A 410 -18.18 -17.00 -13.32
C GLN A 410 -18.21 -17.45 -14.79
N VAL A 411 -18.11 -18.76 -14.98
CA VAL A 411 -18.40 -19.39 -16.27
C VAL A 411 -19.86 -19.08 -16.66
N ASP A 412 -20.16 -19.09 -17.96
CA ASP A 412 -21.51 -18.86 -18.50
C ASP A 412 -22.08 -17.44 -18.30
N LYS A 413 -21.22 -16.43 -18.21
CA LYS A 413 -21.60 -14.99 -18.09
C LYS A 413 -22.44 -14.69 -16.85
N VAL A 414 -22.36 -15.54 -15.83
CA VAL A 414 -22.94 -15.27 -14.51
C VAL A 414 -21.94 -14.44 -13.71
N ASN A 415 -22.42 -13.44 -12.98
CA ASN A 415 -21.61 -12.65 -12.05
C ASN A 415 -22.11 -12.90 -10.64
N TRP A 416 -21.21 -13.28 -9.73
CA TRP A 416 -21.51 -13.31 -8.30
C TRP A 416 -21.12 -11.99 -7.68
N LEU A 417 -21.97 -11.51 -6.76
CA LEU A 417 -21.78 -10.25 -6.07
C LEU A 417 -21.51 -10.52 -4.59
N ASP A 418 -20.44 -9.91 -4.10
CA ASP A 418 -20.11 -9.89 -2.68
C ASP A 418 -20.18 -8.44 -2.17
N PHE A 419 -21.20 -8.18 -1.36
CA PHE A 419 -21.53 -6.89 -0.78
C PHE A 419 -20.74 -6.59 0.51
N ASN A 420 -19.82 -7.45 0.95
CA ASN A 420 -18.98 -7.15 2.12
C ASN A 420 -18.24 -5.80 1.96
N ARG A 421 -17.75 -5.51 0.75
CA ARG A 421 -17.02 -4.28 0.44
C ARG A 421 -17.92 -3.05 0.20
N VAL A 422 -19.20 -3.24 -0.10
CA VAL A 422 -20.07 -2.09 -0.42
C VAL A 422 -20.15 -1.15 0.78
N GLY A 423 -20.03 0.16 0.54
CA GLY A 423 -20.11 1.17 1.59
C GLY A 423 -18.87 1.29 2.49
N VAL A 424 -17.81 0.52 2.22
CA VAL A 424 -16.50 0.71 2.87
C VAL A 424 -16.00 2.14 2.59
N PRO A 425 -15.40 2.84 3.57
CA PRO A 425 -14.98 4.23 3.36
C PRO A 425 -13.74 4.34 2.48
N LEU A 426 -13.82 5.20 1.48
CA LEU A 426 -12.70 5.60 0.65
C LEU A 426 -12.45 7.10 0.78
N ILE A 427 -11.20 7.50 0.54
CA ILE A 427 -10.88 8.84 0.07
C ILE A 427 -10.47 8.76 -1.39
N GLU A 428 -10.96 9.70 -2.19
CA GLU A 428 -10.50 9.94 -3.55
C GLU A 428 -9.63 11.21 -3.53
N ILE A 429 -8.38 11.07 -3.98
CA ILE A 429 -7.37 12.13 -4.05
C ILE A 429 -7.20 12.49 -5.52
N ILE A 430 -7.56 13.72 -5.88
CA ILE A 430 -7.51 14.21 -7.26
C ILE A 430 -6.35 15.19 -7.38
N THR A 431 -5.38 14.86 -8.24
CA THR A 431 -4.22 15.72 -8.53
C THR A 431 -4.53 16.73 -9.62
N GLU A 432 -3.81 17.85 -9.61
CA GLU A 432 -3.78 18.76 -10.76
C GLU A 432 -3.02 18.11 -11.93
N PRO A 433 -3.39 18.40 -13.20
CA PRO A 433 -2.77 17.80 -14.38
C PRO A 433 -1.43 18.48 -14.70
N GLU A 434 -0.46 18.37 -13.81
CA GLU A 434 0.84 19.10 -13.87
C GLU A 434 2.05 18.17 -14.11
N MET A 435 1.81 16.87 -14.26
CA MET A 435 2.90 15.90 -14.44
C MET A 435 3.24 15.72 -15.92
N HIS A 436 4.51 15.92 -16.26
CA HIS A 436 5.01 15.84 -17.64
C HIS A 436 5.87 14.62 -17.96
N HIS A 437 6.26 13.84 -16.93
CA HIS A 437 7.12 12.66 -17.09
C HIS A 437 6.45 11.40 -16.50
N PRO A 438 6.36 10.29 -17.26
CA PRO A 438 5.72 9.04 -16.80
C PRO A 438 6.29 8.49 -15.49
N ARG A 439 7.61 8.59 -15.30
CA ARG A 439 8.28 8.14 -14.08
C ARG A 439 7.86 8.95 -12.87
N THR A 440 7.74 10.27 -13.02
CA THR A 440 7.35 11.19 -11.95
C THR A 440 5.92 10.91 -11.48
N ALA A 441 5.01 10.60 -12.41
CA ALA A 441 3.66 10.13 -12.08
C ALA A 441 3.65 8.85 -11.22
N ALA A 442 4.49 7.87 -11.55
CA ALA A 442 4.62 6.65 -10.74
C ALA A 442 5.26 6.91 -9.37
N VAL A 443 6.23 7.83 -9.28
CA VAL A 443 6.82 8.25 -8.01
C VAL A 443 5.79 8.97 -7.12
N LEU A 444 4.92 9.80 -7.69
CA LEU A 444 3.85 10.46 -6.94
C LEU A 444 2.91 9.45 -6.26
N VAL A 445 2.44 8.43 -6.99
CA VAL A 445 1.58 7.38 -6.42
C VAL A 445 2.27 6.68 -5.25
N ARG A 446 3.57 6.38 -5.39
CA ARG A 446 4.37 5.78 -4.31
C ARG A 446 4.49 6.70 -3.10
N LYS A 447 4.74 7.99 -3.33
CA LYS A 447 4.87 9.00 -2.26
C LYS A 447 3.56 9.12 -1.49
N ILE A 448 2.42 9.19 -2.19
CA ILE A 448 1.10 9.21 -1.59
C ILE A 448 0.86 7.96 -0.75
N GLN A 449 1.13 6.77 -1.28
CA GLN A 449 1.01 5.52 -0.53
C GLN A 449 1.84 5.55 0.77
N MET A 450 3.09 6.02 0.69
CA MET A 450 3.97 6.15 1.86
C MET A 450 3.40 7.14 2.88
N LEU A 451 2.95 8.32 2.45
CA LEU A 451 2.35 9.33 3.33
C LEU A 451 1.11 8.80 4.06
N LEU A 452 0.19 8.15 3.33
CA LEU A 452 -1.04 7.58 3.89
C LEU A 452 -0.75 6.46 4.91
N ASN A 453 0.24 5.63 4.65
CA ASN A 453 0.68 4.58 5.58
C ASN A 453 1.29 5.19 6.85
N THR A 454 2.15 6.22 6.72
CA THR A 454 2.82 6.86 7.86
C THR A 454 1.84 7.51 8.84
N VAL A 455 0.74 8.06 8.33
CA VAL A 455 -0.30 8.66 9.19
C VAL A 455 -1.41 7.68 9.59
N ASP A 456 -1.24 6.39 9.27
CA ASP A 456 -2.20 5.33 9.56
C ASP A 456 -3.62 5.73 9.15
N ALA A 457 -3.77 6.12 7.88
CA ALA A 457 -5.06 6.54 7.32
C ALA A 457 -5.73 5.45 6.48
N CYS A 458 -4.97 4.56 5.85
CA CYS A 458 -5.49 3.62 4.85
C CYS A 458 -5.01 2.19 5.09
N VAL A 459 -5.76 1.23 4.57
CA VAL A 459 -5.34 -0.18 4.52
C VAL A 459 -4.27 -0.34 3.45
N SER A 460 -3.35 -1.30 3.63
CA SER A 460 -2.11 -1.47 2.86
C SER A 460 -2.30 -1.48 1.34
N GLY A 461 -1.20 -1.26 0.63
CA GLY A 461 -1.08 -0.69 -0.72
C GLY A 461 -1.79 -1.33 -1.91
N MET A 462 -1.29 -1.02 -3.10
CA MET A 462 -1.91 -1.44 -4.37
C MET A 462 -2.04 -2.97 -4.50
N GLU A 463 -1.11 -3.71 -3.89
CA GLU A 463 -1.05 -5.17 -3.88
C GLU A 463 -2.22 -5.84 -3.14
N THR A 464 -2.71 -5.23 -2.06
CA THR A 464 -3.87 -5.69 -1.28
C THR A 464 -5.17 -5.03 -1.74
N GLY A 465 -5.09 -4.13 -2.72
CA GLY A 465 -6.24 -3.38 -3.25
C GLY A 465 -6.70 -2.22 -2.37
N GLY A 466 -5.94 -1.88 -1.32
CA GLY A 466 -6.25 -0.73 -0.45
C GLY A 466 -5.96 0.62 -1.10
N LEU A 467 -5.17 0.64 -2.19
CA LEU A 467 -4.94 1.81 -3.02
C LEU A 467 -5.14 1.48 -4.51
N ARG A 468 -5.91 2.31 -5.21
CA ARG A 468 -6.16 2.20 -6.67
C ARG A 468 -5.84 3.53 -7.32
N ALA A 469 -5.27 3.50 -8.52
CA ALA A 469 -4.96 4.70 -9.29
C ALA A 469 -5.53 4.61 -10.70
N ASP A 470 -6.30 5.63 -11.08
CA ASP A 470 -6.76 5.87 -12.44
C ASP A 470 -5.98 7.06 -13.01
N VAL A 471 -5.49 6.92 -14.25
CA VAL A 471 -4.53 7.87 -14.84
C VAL A 471 -5.13 8.52 -16.06
N ASN A 472 -5.13 9.85 -16.08
CA ASN A 472 -5.61 10.68 -17.17
C ASN A 472 -4.42 11.19 -17.98
N VAL A 473 -4.35 10.81 -19.26
CA VAL A 473 -3.24 11.14 -20.17
C VAL A 473 -3.74 12.03 -21.30
N SER A 474 -2.98 13.08 -21.60
CA SER A 474 -3.16 13.96 -22.75
C SER A 474 -1.81 14.33 -23.33
N VAL A 475 -1.72 14.46 -24.66
CA VAL A 475 -0.53 14.96 -25.35
C VAL A 475 -0.88 16.15 -26.23
N ARG A 476 0.07 17.07 -26.40
CA ARG A 476 -0.02 18.19 -27.35
C ARG A 476 1.31 18.46 -28.02
N ARG A 477 1.29 19.14 -29.17
CA ARG A 477 2.52 19.57 -29.85
C ARG A 477 3.11 20.79 -29.13
N THR A 478 4.42 20.81 -28.96
CA THR A 478 5.14 21.92 -28.30
C THR A 478 5.27 23.16 -29.18
N ASP A 479 5.16 23.00 -30.51
CA ASP A 479 5.23 24.10 -31.49
C ASP A 479 3.86 24.76 -31.76
N GLY A 480 2.79 24.26 -31.13
CA GLY A 480 1.44 24.76 -31.31
C GLY A 480 1.20 26.08 -30.57
N SER A 481 0.53 27.02 -31.22
CA SER A 481 0.14 28.31 -30.62
C SER A 481 -1.02 28.23 -29.62
N ASN A 482 -1.63 27.05 -29.43
CA ASN A 482 -2.82 26.87 -28.60
C ASN A 482 -2.41 26.41 -27.18
N PRO A 483 -2.69 27.21 -26.14
CA PRO A 483 -2.35 26.85 -24.75
C PRO A 483 -3.25 25.75 -24.17
N SER A 484 -4.33 25.33 -24.83
CA SER A 484 -5.24 24.31 -24.30
C SER A 484 -4.59 22.92 -24.24
N LEU A 485 -4.98 22.12 -23.23
CA LEU A 485 -4.62 20.71 -23.17
C LEU A 485 -5.22 19.92 -24.34
N GLY A 486 -4.56 18.83 -24.75
CA GLY A 486 -5.10 17.89 -25.73
C GLY A 486 -6.27 17.06 -25.17
N THR A 487 -6.85 16.18 -26.00
CA THR A 487 -7.97 15.34 -25.57
C THR A 487 -7.55 14.33 -24.50
N ARG A 488 -8.31 14.29 -23.39
CA ARG A 488 -8.08 13.38 -22.27
C ARG A 488 -8.48 11.94 -22.59
N THR A 489 -7.58 11.00 -22.30
CA THR A 489 -7.86 9.56 -22.22
C THR A 489 -7.62 9.07 -20.79
N GLU A 490 -8.61 8.38 -20.22
CA GLU A 490 -8.53 7.81 -18.88
C GLU A 490 -8.11 6.34 -18.97
N ILE A 491 -7.13 5.92 -18.16
CA ILE A 491 -6.62 4.56 -18.06
C ILE A 491 -6.99 4.00 -16.70
N LYS A 492 -7.74 2.90 -16.68
CA LYS A 492 -8.14 2.15 -15.48
C LYS A 492 -7.40 0.81 -15.35
N ASN A 493 -7.59 0.16 -14.19
CA ASN A 493 -7.04 -1.16 -13.85
C ASN A 493 -5.51 -1.20 -13.71
N LEU A 494 -4.94 -0.17 -13.09
CA LEU A 494 -3.50 -0.09 -12.80
C LEU A 494 -3.26 -0.66 -11.41
N SER A 495 -2.83 -1.92 -11.34
CA SER A 495 -2.64 -2.65 -10.07
C SER A 495 -1.24 -2.53 -9.47
N THR A 496 -0.30 -1.87 -10.14
CA THR A 496 1.07 -1.67 -9.63
C THR A 496 1.61 -0.31 -10.04
N ILE A 497 2.53 0.24 -9.24
CA ILE A 497 3.21 1.51 -9.56
C ILE A 497 3.95 1.44 -10.91
N LYS A 498 4.55 0.29 -11.23
CA LYS A 498 5.22 0.09 -12.52
C LYS A 498 4.21 0.10 -13.68
N ALA A 499 3.02 -0.44 -13.47
CA ALA A 499 1.96 -0.39 -14.48
C ALA A 499 1.51 1.05 -14.78
N VAL A 500 1.54 1.95 -13.80
CA VAL A 500 1.26 3.39 -14.02
C VAL A 500 2.24 3.97 -15.03
N GLU A 501 3.55 3.83 -14.80
CA GLU A 501 4.58 4.34 -15.72
C GLU A 501 4.45 3.72 -17.13
N ASP A 502 4.38 2.38 -17.20
CA ASP A 502 4.34 1.65 -18.47
C ASP A 502 3.05 1.98 -19.27
N ALA A 503 1.91 2.19 -18.59
CA ALA A 503 0.65 2.54 -19.24
C ALA A 503 0.63 3.98 -19.78
N ILE A 504 1.22 4.93 -19.04
CA ILE A 504 1.36 6.33 -19.52
C ILE A 504 2.21 6.36 -20.78
N ILE A 505 3.35 5.66 -20.79
CA ILE A 505 4.23 5.57 -21.95
C ILE A 505 3.47 5.02 -23.16
N ALA A 506 2.76 3.90 -22.98
CA ALA A 506 2.01 3.26 -24.04
C ALA A 506 0.89 4.16 -24.59
N GLU A 507 0.16 4.87 -23.72
CA GLU A 507 -0.92 5.76 -24.14
C GLU A 507 -0.41 7.03 -24.81
N ARG A 508 0.67 7.63 -24.31
CA ARG A 508 1.36 8.77 -24.94
C ARG A 508 1.75 8.41 -26.37
N ASP A 509 2.49 7.31 -26.53
CA ASP A 509 3.00 6.88 -27.85
C ASP A 509 1.85 6.58 -28.82
N ARG A 510 0.75 6.02 -28.32
CA ARG A 510 -0.47 5.81 -29.10
C ARG A 510 -1.10 7.12 -29.54
N GLN A 511 -1.31 8.07 -28.63
CA GLN A 511 -1.93 9.37 -28.97
C GLN A 511 -1.08 10.13 -29.98
N ILE A 512 0.25 10.15 -29.81
CA ILE A 512 1.18 10.75 -30.75
C ILE A 512 1.03 10.10 -32.13
N SER A 513 1.05 8.76 -32.21
CA SER A 513 0.93 8.05 -33.49
C SER A 513 -0.40 8.32 -34.21
N GLU A 514 -1.50 8.50 -33.48
CA GLU A 514 -2.79 8.87 -34.07
C GLU A 514 -2.77 10.31 -34.61
N LEU A 515 -2.25 11.25 -33.84
CA LEU A 515 -2.19 12.66 -34.23
C LEU A 515 -1.23 12.90 -35.39
N GLU A 516 -0.08 12.23 -35.42
CA GLU A 516 0.88 12.27 -36.55
C GLU A 516 0.26 11.69 -37.83
N ALA A 517 -0.66 10.73 -37.70
CA ALA A 517 -1.40 10.20 -38.83
C ALA A 517 -2.63 11.05 -39.22
N GLY A 518 -2.78 12.25 -38.64
CA GLY A 518 -3.88 13.18 -38.90
C GLY A 518 -5.24 12.73 -38.36
N ARG A 519 -5.27 11.78 -37.42
CA ARG A 519 -6.50 11.31 -36.78
C ARG A 519 -6.77 12.07 -35.48
N ALA A 520 -8.03 12.20 -35.12
CA ALA A 520 -8.43 12.80 -33.85
C ALA A 520 -8.40 11.76 -32.71
N ILE A 521 -8.04 12.19 -31.50
CA ILE A 521 -8.14 11.34 -30.32
C ILE A 521 -9.58 11.34 -29.82
N PRO A 522 -10.28 10.18 -29.76
CA PRO A 522 -11.58 10.11 -29.12
C PRO A 522 -11.44 10.20 -27.61
N SER A 523 -12.38 10.86 -26.92
CA SER A 523 -12.45 10.75 -25.46
C SER A 523 -13.01 9.38 -25.08
N GLU A 524 -12.21 8.57 -24.41
CA GLU A 524 -12.59 7.21 -24.05
C GLU A 524 -11.90 6.74 -22.78
N THR A 525 -12.45 5.69 -22.18
CA THR A 525 -11.83 4.98 -21.05
C THR A 525 -11.15 3.72 -21.59
N ARG A 526 -9.87 3.59 -21.30
CA ARG A 526 -9.01 2.46 -21.68
C ARG A 526 -8.58 1.68 -20.44
N GLY A 527 -8.16 0.45 -20.64
CA GLY A 527 -7.71 -0.46 -19.60
C GLY A 527 -6.28 -0.90 -19.85
N TRP A 528 -5.56 -1.14 -18.76
CA TRP A 528 -4.24 -1.75 -18.78
C TRP A 528 -4.28 -3.22 -18.37
N THR A 529 -3.36 -4.03 -18.90
CA THR A 529 -3.16 -5.41 -18.49
C THR A 529 -1.68 -5.61 -18.21
N LEU A 530 -1.33 -6.28 -17.10
CA LEU A 530 0.05 -6.52 -16.71
C LEU A 530 0.82 -7.24 -17.82
N GLY A 531 1.99 -6.70 -18.19
CA GLY A 531 2.82 -7.21 -19.28
C GLY A 531 2.38 -6.80 -20.69
N SER A 532 1.26 -6.05 -20.81
CA SER A 532 0.87 -5.44 -22.08
C SER A 532 1.88 -4.37 -22.53
N LYS A 533 1.90 -4.09 -23.82
CA LYS A 533 2.62 -2.95 -24.43
C LYS A 533 1.67 -1.87 -24.95
N GLU A 534 0.37 -2.11 -24.84
CA GLU A 534 -0.69 -1.27 -25.38
C GLU A 534 -1.81 -1.13 -24.34
N THR A 535 -2.46 0.02 -24.34
CA THR A 535 -3.74 0.22 -23.67
C THR A 535 -4.84 -0.37 -24.54
N ARG A 536 -5.90 -0.92 -23.94
CA ARG A 536 -7.06 -1.46 -24.69
C ARG A 536 -8.30 -0.66 -24.41
N ARG A 537 -9.09 -0.37 -25.44
CA ARG A 537 -10.38 0.30 -25.28
C ARG A 537 -11.32 -0.57 -24.44
N LEU A 538 -11.85 -0.04 -23.35
CA LEU A 538 -12.86 -0.73 -22.54
C LEU A 538 -14.26 -0.33 -22.98
N ARG A 539 -14.49 0.99 -23.07
CA ARG A 539 -15.76 1.57 -23.52
C ARG A 539 -15.49 2.83 -24.32
N GLY A 540 -16.28 3.03 -25.38
CA GLY A 540 -16.41 4.35 -25.99
C GLY A 540 -17.29 5.24 -25.12
N LYS A 541 -17.00 6.54 -25.06
CA LYS A 541 -17.98 7.53 -24.59
C LYS A 541 -18.99 7.77 -25.73
N GLU A 542 -20.02 6.93 -25.83
CA GLU A 542 -21.23 7.34 -26.55
C GLU A 542 -21.96 8.34 -25.64
N GLY A 543 -21.56 9.62 -25.71
CA GLY A 543 -21.97 10.69 -24.78
C GLY A 543 -21.13 10.77 -23.50
N GLU A 544 -21.11 11.94 -22.85
CA GLU A 544 -20.72 12.03 -21.44
C GLU A 544 -21.81 11.35 -20.62
N VAL A 545 -21.45 10.33 -19.84
CA VAL A 545 -22.40 9.70 -18.90
C VAL A 545 -22.75 10.75 -17.86
N ASP A 546 -23.96 11.31 -17.94
CA ASP A 546 -24.47 12.26 -16.97
C ASP A 546 -24.79 11.52 -15.66
N TYR A 547 -23.86 11.64 -14.70
CA TYR A 547 -23.99 11.09 -13.36
C TYR A 547 -25.03 11.82 -12.49
N ARG A 548 -25.64 12.92 -12.98
CA ARG A 548 -26.71 13.67 -12.29
C ARG A 548 -26.39 13.92 -10.82
N TYR A 549 -25.25 14.56 -10.57
CA TYR A 549 -24.82 14.89 -9.21
C TYR A 549 -25.86 15.76 -8.49
N MET A 550 -26.28 15.32 -7.31
CA MET A 550 -27.26 16.02 -6.48
C MET A 550 -26.83 15.97 -5.02
N PRO A 551 -26.94 17.06 -4.24
CA PRO A 551 -26.76 17.02 -2.79
C PRO A 551 -27.62 15.93 -2.15
N ASP A 552 -27.02 15.13 -1.27
CA ASP A 552 -27.73 14.06 -0.59
C ASP A 552 -28.67 14.67 0.48
N PRO A 553 -30.00 14.50 0.35
CA PRO A 553 -30.96 15.07 1.30
C PRO A 553 -31.01 14.32 2.63
N ASP A 554 -30.54 13.07 2.67
CA ASP A 554 -30.65 12.20 3.84
C ASP A 554 -29.46 12.38 4.81
N ILE A 555 -28.40 13.08 4.39
CA ILE A 555 -27.19 13.31 5.18
C ILE A 555 -27.06 14.79 5.51
N ALA A 556 -27.01 15.12 6.81
CA ALA A 556 -26.77 16.49 7.26
C ALA A 556 -25.36 16.98 6.86
N PRO A 557 -25.17 18.29 6.62
CA PRO A 557 -23.85 18.84 6.37
C PRO A 557 -22.86 18.52 7.50
N LEU A 558 -21.63 18.20 7.12
CA LEU A 558 -20.54 17.96 8.04
C LEU A 558 -19.88 19.29 8.41
N VAL A 559 -19.91 19.63 9.70
CA VAL A 559 -19.19 20.77 10.27
C VAL A 559 -17.95 20.26 11.00
N ILE A 560 -16.77 20.65 10.52
CA ILE A 560 -15.48 20.20 11.05
C ILE A 560 -14.94 21.29 11.98
N GLY A 561 -14.75 20.93 13.25
CA GLY A 561 -14.23 21.85 14.28
C GLY A 561 -12.72 22.08 14.11
N ASP A 562 -12.30 23.35 14.26
CA ASP A 562 -10.88 23.75 14.19
C ASP A 562 -10.05 23.06 15.30
N ASP A 563 -10.67 22.79 16.47
CA ASP A 563 -10.05 22.10 17.60
C ASP A 563 -9.62 20.66 17.25
N LEU A 564 -10.45 19.93 16.51
CA LEU A 564 -10.13 18.60 15.99
C LEU A 564 -8.98 18.67 14.99
N VAL A 565 -9.05 19.61 14.04
CA VAL A 565 -8.00 19.78 13.02
C VAL A 565 -6.65 20.12 13.67
N ASP A 566 -6.63 21.03 14.63
CA ASP A 566 -5.42 21.41 15.36
C ASP A 566 -4.89 20.30 16.26
N HIS A 567 -5.78 19.49 16.84
CA HIS A 567 -5.38 18.28 17.56
C HIS A 567 -4.71 17.27 16.61
N LEU A 568 -5.29 17.02 15.44
CA LEU A 568 -4.75 16.07 14.46
C LEU A 568 -3.44 16.58 13.84
N ARG A 569 -3.32 17.88 13.56
CA ARG A 569 -2.09 18.51 13.06
C ARG A 569 -0.93 18.37 14.05
N ARG A 570 -1.20 18.53 15.36
CA ARG A 570 -0.19 18.38 16.43
C ARG A 570 0.14 16.93 16.77
N SER A 571 -0.78 16.00 16.53
CA SER A 571 -0.58 14.56 16.82
C SER A 571 -0.18 13.73 15.61
N LEU A 572 -0.06 14.36 14.43
CA LEU A 572 0.41 13.71 13.21
C LEU A 572 1.80 13.12 13.41
N ALA A 573 2.10 12.03 12.70
CA ALA A 573 3.43 11.45 12.70
C ALA A 573 4.46 12.40 12.06
N VAL A 574 5.74 12.20 12.40
CA VAL A 574 6.85 12.83 11.68
C VAL A 574 6.72 12.49 10.20
N SER A 575 6.85 13.49 9.33
CA SER A 575 6.72 13.24 7.89
C SER A 575 7.85 12.30 7.41
N PRO A 576 7.58 11.43 6.43
CA PRO A 576 8.62 10.57 5.86
C PRO A 576 9.82 11.36 5.34
N ASP A 577 9.61 12.58 4.84
CA ASP A 577 10.71 13.45 4.40
C ASP A 577 11.59 13.93 5.55
N SER A 578 10.98 14.38 6.64
CA SER A 578 11.74 14.79 7.84
C SER A 578 12.50 13.62 8.46
N GLU A 579 11.90 12.42 8.45
CA GLU A 579 12.53 11.19 8.91
C GLU A 579 13.72 10.82 8.02
N LEU A 580 13.52 10.88 6.69
CA LEU A 580 14.56 10.62 5.71
C LEU A 580 15.74 11.61 5.83
N ASP A 581 15.45 12.90 5.98
CA ASP A 581 16.44 13.96 6.21
C ASP A 581 17.26 13.68 7.46
N THR A 582 16.59 13.25 8.53
CA THR A 582 17.23 12.91 9.81
C THR A 582 18.15 11.71 9.65
N LEU A 583 17.68 10.62 9.05
CA LEU A 583 18.47 9.39 8.80
C LEU A 583 19.70 9.65 7.92
N ILE A 584 19.61 10.53 6.93
CA ILE A 584 20.75 10.88 6.08
C ILE A 584 21.71 11.82 6.80
N ALA A 585 21.23 12.96 7.29
CA ALA A 585 22.09 14.03 7.80
C ALA A 585 22.75 13.65 9.13
N GLN A 586 21.98 13.04 10.04
CA GLN A 586 22.44 12.72 11.40
C GLN A 586 23.07 11.33 11.47
N TYR A 587 22.44 10.33 10.85
CA TYR A 587 22.85 8.92 10.96
C TYR A 587 23.72 8.42 9.81
N GLY A 588 23.99 9.24 8.79
CA GLY A 588 24.91 8.92 7.70
C GLY A 588 24.42 7.85 6.73
N LEU A 589 23.13 7.48 6.79
CA LEU A 589 22.55 6.48 5.89
C LEU A 589 22.43 7.03 4.47
N THR A 590 22.53 6.15 3.48
CA THR A 590 22.19 6.53 2.11
C THR A 590 20.69 6.76 1.98
N ALA A 591 20.25 7.62 1.06
CA ALA A 591 18.82 7.86 0.85
C ALA A 591 18.04 6.57 0.53
N LYS A 592 18.69 5.63 -0.18
CA LYS A 592 18.10 4.33 -0.50
C LYS A 592 17.89 3.46 0.74
N ASP A 593 18.88 3.42 1.63
CA ASP A 593 18.84 2.58 2.83
C ASP A 593 17.87 3.16 3.87
N ALA A 594 17.91 4.48 4.06
CA ALA A 594 16.96 5.20 4.90
C ALA A 594 15.51 5.02 4.42
N LEU A 595 15.25 5.18 3.11
CA LEU A 595 13.94 4.93 2.53
C LEU A 595 13.49 3.46 2.67
N SER A 596 14.42 2.52 2.64
CA SER A 596 14.12 1.10 2.89
C SER A 596 13.70 0.87 4.34
N LEU A 597 14.39 1.47 5.32
CA LEU A 597 14.01 1.38 6.74
C LEU A 597 12.63 1.97 7.01
N ILE A 598 12.30 3.10 6.40
CA ILE A 598 11.00 3.77 6.56
C ILE A 598 9.86 2.92 5.98
N ASN A 599 10.07 2.31 4.81
CA ASN A 599 9.01 1.58 4.11
C ASN A 599 8.79 0.16 4.62
N LEU A 600 9.80 -0.49 5.21
CA LEU A 600 9.67 -1.85 5.72
C LEU A 600 8.77 -1.89 6.96
N GLU A 601 7.81 -2.82 6.97
CA GLU A 601 6.88 -3.06 8.08
C GLU A 601 6.12 -1.80 8.54
N ASN A 602 5.73 -0.95 7.59
CA ASN A 602 5.05 0.32 7.83
C ASN A 602 5.77 1.24 8.83
N GLY A 603 7.10 1.26 8.79
CA GLY A 603 7.94 2.11 9.67
C GLY A 603 8.30 1.47 11.02
N SER A 604 7.81 0.27 11.33
CA SER A 604 8.23 -0.44 12.55
C SER A 604 9.72 -0.76 12.55
N ARG A 605 10.31 -0.95 11.35
CA ARG A 605 11.75 -1.25 11.22
C ARG A 605 12.65 -0.07 11.57
N VAL A 606 12.24 1.17 11.25
CA VAL A 606 13.02 2.36 11.65
C VAL A 606 12.97 2.57 13.17
N GLN A 607 11.86 2.24 13.83
CA GLN A 607 11.79 2.26 15.31
C GLN A 607 12.73 1.23 15.94
N TYR A 608 12.77 0.01 15.40
CA TYR A 608 13.72 -1.02 15.82
C TYR A 608 15.18 -0.55 15.62
N PHE A 609 15.48 0.12 14.50
CA PHE A 609 16.79 0.74 14.26
C PHE A 609 17.19 1.72 15.38
N TYR A 610 16.29 2.62 15.79
CA TYR A 610 16.60 3.55 16.87
C TYR A 610 16.83 2.87 18.22
N LYS A 611 16.05 1.82 18.54
CA LYS A 611 16.23 1.03 19.77
C LYS A 611 17.60 0.35 19.80
N VAL A 612 17.94 -0.37 18.73
CA VAL A 612 19.24 -1.06 18.61
C VAL A 612 20.38 -0.06 18.69
N LEU A 613 20.31 1.05 17.94
CA LEU A 613 21.36 2.05 17.92
C LEU A 613 21.57 2.69 19.30
N LYS A 614 20.48 3.03 20.00
CA LYS A 614 20.54 3.55 21.36
C LYS A 614 21.19 2.55 22.32
N SER A 615 20.82 1.27 22.23
CA SER A 615 21.40 0.22 23.06
C SER A 615 22.90 0.00 22.77
N VAL A 616 23.32 0.12 21.50
CA VAL A 616 24.75 0.09 21.13
C VAL A 616 25.49 1.31 21.70
N GLU A 617 24.93 2.50 21.57
CA GLU A 617 25.52 3.75 22.09
C GLU A 617 25.66 3.72 23.61
N GLU A 618 24.62 3.28 24.34
CA GLU A 618 24.67 3.15 25.80
C GLU A 618 25.76 2.16 26.26
N LYS A 619 25.99 1.07 25.52
CA LYS A 619 27.07 0.10 25.80
C LYS A 619 28.45 0.67 25.51
N LEU A 620 28.63 1.33 24.37
CA LEU A 620 29.90 1.98 24.01
C LEU A 620 30.26 3.06 25.04
N ALA A 621 29.31 3.92 25.40
CA ALA A 621 29.53 5.01 26.35
C ALA A 621 29.78 4.53 27.80
N ALA A 622 29.38 3.31 28.15
CA ALA A 622 29.62 2.73 29.47
C ALA A 622 31.06 2.23 29.64
N GLU A 623 31.74 1.81 28.56
CA GLU A 623 33.07 1.19 28.61
C GLU A 623 34.18 2.01 27.96
N LEU A 624 33.86 2.87 26.99
CA LEU A 624 34.84 3.65 26.23
C LEU A 624 34.88 5.11 26.68
N THR A 625 36.08 5.70 26.62
CA THR A 625 36.24 7.15 26.79
C THR A 625 35.84 7.90 25.51
N GLU A 626 35.57 9.21 25.61
CA GLU A 626 35.22 10.03 24.44
C GLU A 626 36.27 9.98 23.30
N ALA A 627 37.54 9.76 23.63
CA ALA A 627 38.62 9.65 22.65
C ALA A 627 38.65 8.30 21.91
N GLU A 628 38.12 7.25 22.52
CA GLU A 628 38.07 5.88 21.95
C GLU A 628 36.76 5.60 21.23
N MET A 629 35.76 6.47 21.39
CA MET A 629 34.46 6.32 20.76
C MET A 629 34.60 6.34 19.23
N PRO A 630 34.07 5.32 18.53
CA PRO A 630 34.02 5.33 17.08
C PRO A 630 33.14 6.48 16.57
N GLU A 631 33.40 6.95 15.36
CA GLU A 631 32.58 7.99 14.73
C GLU A 631 31.10 7.57 14.69
N PHE A 632 30.21 8.44 15.20
CA PHE A 632 28.76 8.21 15.26
C PHE A 632 28.18 7.66 13.96
N LYS A 633 28.49 8.35 12.85
CA LYS A 633 27.99 7.99 11.51
C LYS A 633 28.47 6.62 11.04
N SER A 634 29.68 6.21 11.45
CA SER A 634 30.24 4.93 11.05
C SER A 634 29.45 3.77 11.66
N TYR A 635 29.20 3.78 12.98
CA TYR A 635 28.47 2.69 13.63
C TYR A 635 26.95 2.79 13.42
N SER A 636 26.36 3.98 13.27
CA SER A 636 24.95 4.10 12.87
C SER A 636 24.69 3.51 11.48
N THR A 637 25.61 3.75 10.54
CA THR A 637 25.53 3.15 9.20
C THR A 637 25.67 1.63 9.26
N LEU A 638 26.57 1.12 10.11
CA LEU A 638 26.69 -0.32 10.35
C LEU A 638 25.36 -0.89 10.87
N VAL A 639 24.78 -0.29 11.92
CA VAL A 639 23.49 -0.74 12.48
C VAL A 639 22.39 -0.75 11.42
N GLY A 640 22.28 0.31 10.61
CA GLY A 640 21.31 0.39 9.52
C GLY A 640 21.50 -0.73 8.50
N ASN A 641 22.74 -0.96 8.05
CA ASN A 641 23.07 -2.01 7.10
C ASN A 641 22.76 -3.42 7.63
N TRP A 642 23.03 -3.68 8.90
CA TRP A 642 22.71 -4.97 9.53
C TRP A 642 21.21 -5.22 9.60
N ILE A 643 20.43 -4.19 9.93
CA ILE A 643 18.96 -4.29 10.01
C ILE A 643 18.31 -4.43 8.63
N ILE A 644 18.86 -3.79 7.60
CA ILE A 644 18.33 -3.88 6.24
C ILE A 644 18.77 -5.19 5.56
N HIS A 645 20.06 -5.51 5.62
CA HIS A 645 20.65 -6.57 4.79
C HIS A 645 20.82 -7.90 5.52
N GLU A 646 21.41 -7.90 6.72
CA GLU A 646 21.73 -9.17 7.40
C GLU A 646 20.48 -9.75 8.07
N LEU A 647 19.68 -8.91 8.73
CA LEU A 647 18.39 -9.30 9.29
C LEU A 647 17.42 -9.71 8.16
N GLY A 648 17.39 -8.96 7.05
CA GLY A 648 16.59 -9.30 5.87
C GLY A 648 17.04 -10.60 5.18
N ARG A 649 18.30 -11.02 5.34
CA ARG A 649 18.80 -12.28 4.79
C ARG A 649 18.22 -13.49 5.52
N LEU A 650 17.92 -13.36 6.83
CA LEU A 650 17.38 -14.45 7.66
C LEU A 650 16.04 -14.99 7.15
N THR A 651 15.24 -14.16 6.47
CA THR A 651 13.91 -14.53 5.97
C THR A 651 13.92 -15.04 4.53
N THR A 652 15.09 -15.09 3.87
CA THR A 652 15.18 -15.61 2.51
C THR A 652 15.32 -17.13 2.49
N PHE A 653 14.71 -17.82 1.52
CA PHE A 653 14.87 -19.27 1.30
C PHE A 653 16.34 -19.76 1.22
N LYS A 654 17.28 -18.85 0.97
CA LYS A 654 18.72 -19.12 0.95
C LYS A 654 19.33 -19.30 2.35
N ALA A 655 18.62 -18.93 3.42
CA ALA A 655 19.03 -19.13 4.80
C ALA A 655 18.74 -20.57 5.31
N GLY A 656 18.17 -21.44 4.46
CA GLY A 656 17.98 -22.87 4.73
C GLY A 656 16.53 -23.26 5.04
N PRO A 657 16.22 -24.57 5.11
CA PRO A 657 14.85 -25.06 5.32
C PRO A 657 14.25 -24.72 6.70
N LEU A 658 15.09 -24.33 7.67
CA LEU A 658 14.68 -23.88 9.01
C LEU A 658 14.35 -22.37 9.07
N ALA A 659 14.74 -21.60 8.04
CA ALA A 659 14.47 -20.17 7.93
C ALA A 659 13.03 -19.86 7.45
N ALA A 660 12.06 -20.60 7.99
CA ALA A 660 10.65 -20.56 7.58
C ALA A 660 9.77 -19.71 8.50
N ARG A 661 10.36 -18.95 9.44
CA ARG A 661 9.62 -17.99 10.27
C ARG A 661 9.72 -16.59 9.66
N ASP A 662 8.61 -15.89 9.60
CA ASP A 662 8.62 -14.47 9.24
C ASP A 662 9.17 -13.66 10.42
N LEU A 663 9.90 -12.59 10.14
CA LEU A 663 10.25 -11.59 11.14
C LEU A 663 9.03 -10.69 11.37
N SER A 664 8.57 -10.62 12.61
CA SER A 664 7.46 -9.75 13.00
C SER A 664 7.98 -8.58 13.83
N PHE A 665 7.51 -7.38 13.51
CA PHE A 665 7.83 -6.16 14.24
C PHE A 665 6.56 -5.55 14.83
N THR A 666 6.62 -5.15 16.10
CA THR A 666 5.54 -4.37 16.71
C THR A 666 5.63 -2.91 16.26
N PRO A 667 4.53 -2.12 16.34
CA PRO A 667 4.58 -0.68 16.10
C PRO A 667 5.59 0.07 16.98
N GLU A 668 5.90 -0.47 18.16
CA GLU A 668 6.92 0.05 19.07
C GLU A 668 8.35 -0.29 18.61
N GLY A 669 8.51 -1.07 17.54
CA GLY A 669 9.79 -1.50 17.02
C GLY A 669 10.41 -2.62 17.84
N ASP A 670 9.63 -3.54 18.40
CA ASP A 670 10.14 -4.77 19.02
C ASP A 670 10.11 -5.94 18.03
N CYS A 671 11.15 -6.76 18.03
CA CYS A 671 11.21 -7.99 17.24
C CYS A 671 11.44 -9.17 18.18
N LEU A 672 10.49 -10.10 18.23
CA LEU A 672 10.57 -11.26 19.13
C LEU A 672 11.64 -12.26 18.71
N GLN A 673 11.84 -12.42 17.40
CA GLN A 673 12.80 -13.36 16.82
C GLN A 673 14.24 -12.88 17.00
N VAL A 674 14.46 -11.57 16.99
CA VAL A 674 15.77 -10.96 17.21
C VAL A 674 15.59 -9.77 18.15
N PRO A 675 15.66 -9.97 19.47
CA PRO A 675 15.55 -8.88 20.44
C PRO A 675 16.58 -7.78 20.17
N ASP A 676 16.19 -6.53 20.39
CA ASP A 676 17.04 -5.36 20.15
C ASP A 676 18.29 -5.37 21.05
N ALA A 677 18.15 -5.87 22.28
CA ALA A 677 19.26 -6.02 23.22
C ALA A 677 20.33 -7.00 22.72
N ASP A 678 19.90 -8.11 22.11
CA ASP A 678 20.80 -9.13 21.56
C ASP A 678 21.52 -8.59 20.33
N LEU A 679 20.77 -8.03 19.37
CA LEU A 679 21.40 -7.41 18.19
C LEU A 679 22.36 -6.28 18.59
N ALA A 680 22.01 -5.48 19.60
CA ALA A 680 22.89 -4.44 20.10
C ALA A 680 24.17 -4.99 20.73
N GLN A 681 24.10 -6.09 21.49
CA GLN A 681 25.30 -6.73 22.07
C GLN A 681 26.21 -7.31 20.98
N LEU A 682 25.62 -7.93 19.96
CA LEU A 682 26.35 -8.44 18.80
C LEU A 682 27.08 -7.31 18.06
N LEU A 683 26.37 -6.23 17.76
CA LEU A 683 26.92 -5.09 17.03
C LEU A 683 27.93 -4.31 17.86
N TYR A 684 27.77 -4.26 19.17
CA TYR A 684 28.75 -3.70 20.09
C TYR A 684 30.13 -4.38 19.94
N HIS A 685 30.18 -5.71 19.99
CA HIS A 685 31.43 -6.46 19.80
C HIS A 685 32.01 -6.28 18.39
N LEU A 686 31.15 -6.21 17.38
CA LEU A 686 31.57 -6.01 15.99
C LEU A 686 32.17 -4.61 15.76
N VAL A 687 31.55 -3.56 16.32
CA VAL A 687 32.04 -2.17 16.23
C VAL A 687 33.42 -2.06 16.89
N ARG A 688 33.62 -2.73 18.03
CA ARG A 688 34.92 -2.79 18.72
C ARG A 688 35.95 -3.70 18.04
N LYS A 689 35.58 -4.33 16.92
CA LYS A 689 36.41 -5.31 16.18
C LYS A 689 36.87 -6.49 17.05
N GLN A 690 36.09 -6.83 18.07
CA GLN A 690 36.35 -7.98 18.95
C GLN A 690 35.89 -9.30 18.32
N ILE A 691 35.01 -9.24 17.33
CA ILE A 691 34.57 -10.38 16.51
C ILE A 691 34.63 -10.00 15.04
N THR A 692 34.72 -11.00 14.16
CA THR A 692 34.68 -10.77 12.71
C THR A 692 33.25 -10.62 12.20
N GLY A 693 33.09 -10.05 11.01
CA GLY A 693 31.79 -9.94 10.35
C GLY A 693 31.18 -11.30 9.97
N LYS A 694 31.96 -12.39 9.88
CA LYS A 694 31.42 -13.72 9.59
C LYS A 694 30.91 -14.39 10.86
N VAL A 695 31.70 -14.38 11.94
CA VAL A 695 31.25 -14.79 13.28
C VAL A 695 29.96 -14.06 13.66
N ALA A 696 29.91 -12.75 13.43
CA ALA A 696 28.72 -11.98 13.75
C ALA A 696 27.47 -12.43 12.98
N LYS A 697 27.61 -12.89 11.72
CA LYS A 697 26.49 -13.41 10.93
C LYS A 697 26.04 -14.79 11.41
N GLU A 698 26.98 -15.63 11.83
CA GLU A 698 26.69 -16.95 12.41
C GLU A 698 25.96 -16.78 13.75
N LEU A 699 26.43 -15.87 14.61
CA LEU A 699 25.75 -15.53 15.86
C LEU A 699 24.36 -14.92 15.62
N LEU A 700 24.20 -14.03 14.64
CA LEU A 700 22.87 -13.50 14.29
C LEU A 700 21.88 -14.61 13.89
N PHE A 701 22.37 -15.61 13.15
CA PHE A 701 21.55 -16.76 12.77
C PHE A 701 21.19 -17.62 13.99
N ALA A 702 22.13 -17.82 14.92
CA ALA A 702 21.88 -18.53 16.18
C ALA A 702 20.88 -17.79 17.10
N ILE A 703 20.94 -16.45 17.17
CA ILE A 703 19.94 -15.61 17.87
C ILE A 703 18.55 -15.90 17.29
N TYR A 704 18.44 -15.84 15.96
CA TYR A 704 17.18 -16.02 15.26
C TYR A 704 16.58 -17.44 15.42
N LEU A 705 17.42 -18.46 15.52
CA LEU A 705 17.00 -19.83 15.82
C LEU A 705 16.75 -20.07 17.31
N ASN A 706 17.02 -19.07 18.17
CA ASN A 706 16.95 -19.16 19.62
C ASN A 706 17.83 -20.30 20.18
N GLU A 707 19.05 -20.41 19.65
CA GLU A 707 20.06 -21.42 20.02
C GLU A 707 21.09 -20.89 21.03
N ILE A 708 21.05 -19.60 21.35
CA ILE A 708 21.97 -18.98 22.32
C ILE A 708 21.37 -19.04 23.72
N GLU A 709 22.02 -19.81 24.59
CA GLU A 709 21.73 -19.84 26.04
C GLU A 709 22.77 -18.95 26.78
N GLY A 710 22.34 -18.14 27.74
CA GLY A 710 23.25 -17.31 28.55
C GLY A 710 23.71 -15.99 27.92
N GLY A 711 23.27 -15.67 26.70
CA GLY A 711 23.54 -14.41 26.02
C GLY A 711 24.77 -14.42 25.11
N ILE A 712 24.94 -13.37 24.31
CA ILE A 712 25.91 -13.35 23.20
C ILE A 712 27.36 -13.39 23.68
N THR A 713 27.71 -12.63 24.72
CA THR A 713 29.08 -12.61 25.23
C THR A 713 29.50 -13.99 25.73
N GLN A 714 28.60 -14.69 26.43
CA GLN A 714 28.84 -16.05 26.91
C GLN A 714 29.01 -17.01 25.75
N ALA A 715 28.16 -16.92 24.72
CA ALA A 715 28.29 -17.75 23.52
C ALA A 715 29.60 -17.51 22.76
N ILE A 716 30.11 -16.27 22.72
CA ILE A 716 31.41 -15.95 22.12
C ILE A 716 32.54 -16.62 22.93
N GLU A 717 32.46 -16.58 24.25
CA GLU A 717 33.49 -17.13 25.13
C GLU A 717 33.49 -18.66 25.15
N ASP A 718 32.31 -19.29 25.26
CA ASP A 718 32.15 -20.75 25.30
C ASP A 718 32.63 -21.43 24.01
N ASN A 719 32.57 -20.73 22.88
CA ASN A 719 32.96 -21.24 21.56
C ASN A 719 34.30 -20.67 21.04
N ASP A 720 35.05 -19.95 21.88
CA ASP A 720 36.32 -19.29 21.55
C ASP A 720 36.27 -18.43 20.26
N LEU A 721 35.19 -17.65 20.09
CA LEU A 721 34.90 -16.87 18.88
C LEU A 721 35.50 -15.45 18.90
N TRP A 722 36.29 -15.12 19.93
CA TRP A 722 36.99 -13.83 20.01
C TRP A 722 38.03 -13.69 18.89
N PHE A 723 38.08 -12.52 18.27
CA PHE A 723 39.11 -12.18 17.30
C PHE A 723 40.47 -12.12 18.00
N LYS A 724 41.35 -13.06 17.66
CA LYS A 724 42.72 -13.13 18.15
C LYS A 724 43.67 -12.92 16.98
N GLU A 725 44.20 -11.72 16.83
CA GLU A 725 45.16 -11.42 15.78
C GLU A 725 46.43 -12.27 15.93
N ILE A 726 47.01 -12.70 14.80
CA ILE A 726 48.32 -13.34 14.80
C ILE A 726 49.42 -12.33 15.19
N PRO A 727 50.48 -12.75 15.90
CA PRO A 727 51.61 -11.88 16.22
C PRO A 727 52.37 -11.43 14.95
N GLU A 728 53.09 -10.32 15.05
CA GLU A 728 53.82 -9.73 13.92
C GLU A 728 54.84 -10.70 13.29
N GLU A 729 55.49 -11.55 14.10
CA GLU A 729 56.40 -12.59 13.62
C GLU A 729 55.71 -13.61 12.70
N GLU A 730 54.46 -13.97 13.00
CA GLU A 730 53.69 -14.91 12.17
C GLU A 730 53.23 -14.25 10.87
N TYR A 731 52.96 -12.93 10.87
CA TYR A 731 52.74 -12.18 9.64
C TYR A 731 53.98 -12.18 8.73
N GLU A 732 55.18 -12.04 9.30
CA GLU A 732 56.41 -12.05 8.52
C GLU A 732 56.69 -13.42 7.91
N GLN A 733 56.47 -14.50 8.66
CA GLN A 733 56.61 -15.87 8.16
C GLN A 733 55.63 -16.16 7.03
N LEU A 734 54.36 -15.77 7.19
CA LEU A 734 53.35 -15.90 6.15
C LEU A 734 53.69 -15.06 4.91
N ALA A 735 54.27 -13.87 5.10
CA ALA A 735 54.71 -13.05 3.98
C ALA A 735 55.85 -13.73 3.21
N ASP A 736 56.84 -14.29 3.91
CA ASP A 736 57.95 -15.01 3.31
C ASP A 736 57.46 -16.26 2.54
N GLU A 737 56.56 -17.05 3.12
CA GLU A 737 55.93 -18.22 2.47
C GLU A 737 55.13 -17.84 1.22
N VAL A 738 54.40 -16.71 1.26
CA VAL A 738 53.61 -16.22 0.12
C VAL A 738 54.51 -15.77 -1.03
N MET A 739 55.65 -15.15 -0.69
CA MET A 739 56.65 -14.67 -1.63
C MET A 739 57.43 -15.83 -2.26
N GLU A 740 57.61 -16.94 -1.54
CA GLU A 740 58.25 -18.15 -2.05
C GLU A 740 57.46 -18.72 -3.25
N GLY A 741 58.11 -18.76 -4.41
CA GLY A 741 57.52 -19.26 -5.66
C GLY A 741 56.74 -18.22 -6.51
N GLU A 742 56.74 -16.94 -6.13
CA GLU A 742 56.10 -15.84 -6.88
C GLU A 742 57.11 -14.92 -7.58
N ASP A 743 58.24 -15.46 -8.04
CA ASP A 743 59.36 -14.70 -8.63
C ASP A 743 58.94 -13.71 -9.73
N LYS A 744 57.97 -14.11 -10.56
CA LYS A 744 57.44 -13.25 -11.64
C LYS A 744 56.73 -12.01 -11.12
N VAL A 745 56.02 -12.13 -10.00
CA VAL A 745 55.31 -11.02 -9.36
C VAL A 745 56.30 -10.15 -8.59
N LEU A 746 57.30 -10.76 -7.94
CA LEU A 746 58.36 -10.06 -7.20
C LEU A 746 59.25 -9.20 -8.11
N GLN A 747 59.57 -9.67 -9.33
CA GLN A 747 60.33 -8.87 -10.31
C GLN A 747 59.66 -7.54 -10.67
N GLU A 748 58.32 -7.48 -10.68
CA GLU A 748 57.58 -6.24 -10.96
C GLU A 748 57.77 -5.16 -9.86
N PHE A 749 58.28 -5.54 -8.68
CA PHE A 749 58.58 -4.61 -7.59
C PHE A 749 60.04 -4.13 -7.57
N VAL A 750 60.91 -4.67 -8.42
CA VAL A 750 62.32 -4.25 -8.52
C VAL A 750 62.47 -3.02 -9.42
N ASP A 751 61.77 -2.99 -10.57
CA ASP A 751 61.81 -1.87 -11.52
C ASP A 751 60.40 -1.39 -11.89
N TYR A 752 59.95 -0.29 -11.29
CA TYR A 752 58.67 0.35 -11.59
C TYR A 752 58.73 1.87 -11.56
N LYS A 753 57.96 2.51 -12.46
CA LYS A 753 57.74 3.97 -12.44
C LYS A 753 56.64 4.41 -11.47
N GLN A 754 55.65 3.53 -11.23
CA GLN A 754 54.54 3.73 -10.30
C GLN A 754 54.36 2.46 -9.47
N PHE A 755 54.17 2.59 -8.16
CA PHE A 755 54.08 1.46 -7.25
C PHE A 755 52.94 0.49 -7.66
N PRO A 756 53.23 -0.79 -7.93
CA PRO A 756 52.23 -1.73 -8.44
C PRO A 756 51.30 -2.23 -7.31
N GLN A 757 50.42 -1.34 -6.83
CA GLN A 757 49.48 -1.61 -5.73
C GLN A 757 48.60 -2.84 -5.98
N GLY A 758 48.19 -3.09 -7.23
CA GLY A 758 47.38 -4.25 -7.58
C GLY A 758 48.09 -5.59 -7.33
N LYS A 759 49.42 -5.64 -7.51
CA LYS A 759 50.22 -6.83 -7.23
C LYS A 759 50.46 -7.01 -5.74
N LEU A 760 50.60 -5.90 -5.01
CA LEU A 760 50.68 -5.96 -3.55
C LEU A 760 49.40 -6.56 -2.98
N MET A 761 48.24 -6.08 -3.43
CA MET A 761 46.94 -6.61 -3.01
C MET A 761 46.71 -8.06 -3.44
N TYR A 762 47.34 -8.52 -4.53
CA TYR A 762 47.35 -9.94 -4.91
C TYR A 762 48.12 -10.79 -3.88
N LEU A 763 49.33 -10.37 -3.49
CA LEU A 763 50.13 -11.06 -2.46
C LEU A 763 49.43 -11.03 -1.10
N VAL A 764 48.90 -9.88 -0.69
CA VAL A 764 48.07 -9.75 0.53
C VAL A 764 46.86 -10.69 0.45
N GLY A 765 46.17 -10.76 -0.69
CA GLY A 765 45.04 -11.68 -0.88
C GLY A 765 45.43 -13.16 -0.89
N LYS A 766 46.68 -13.51 -1.18
CA LYS A 766 47.23 -14.88 -1.05
C LYS A 766 47.59 -15.17 0.41
N MET A 767 48.18 -14.20 1.10
CA MET A 767 48.48 -14.27 2.53
C MET A 767 47.21 -14.47 3.38
N MET A 768 46.15 -13.72 3.07
CA MET A 768 44.82 -13.88 3.68
C MET A 768 44.19 -15.26 3.45
N ARG A 769 44.59 -15.98 2.38
CA ARG A 769 44.07 -17.32 2.05
C ARG A 769 44.88 -18.45 2.67
N LEU A 770 46.19 -18.27 2.80
CA LEU A 770 47.11 -19.26 3.37
C LEU A 770 47.12 -19.23 4.90
N GLY A 771 47.08 -18.04 5.49
CA GLY A 771 47.13 -17.93 6.94
C GLY A 771 45.82 -18.31 7.64
N PRO A 772 45.85 -18.39 8.98
CA PRO A 772 44.70 -18.83 9.77
C PRO A 772 43.47 -17.97 9.51
N THR A 773 42.35 -18.65 9.22
CA THR A 773 41.09 -17.99 8.87
C THR A 773 40.68 -17.04 9.97
N GLU A 774 40.34 -15.78 9.62
CA GLU A 774 39.76 -14.79 10.54
C GLU A 774 40.67 -14.35 11.70
N ARG A 775 42.00 -14.52 11.58
CA ARG A 775 42.99 -14.02 12.54
C ARG A 775 43.94 -12.97 11.96
N ILE A 776 43.71 -12.57 10.71
CA ILE A 776 44.56 -11.68 9.94
C ILE A 776 43.82 -10.37 9.65
N VAL A 777 44.40 -9.25 10.07
CA VAL A 777 43.92 -7.90 9.77
C VAL A 777 44.50 -7.46 8.42
N PRO A 778 43.66 -7.14 7.41
CA PRO A 778 44.14 -6.79 6.08
C PRO A 778 45.12 -5.60 6.04
N ALA A 779 44.95 -4.60 6.92
CA ALA A 779 45.83 -3.45 6.98
C ALA A 779 47.24 -3.81 7.50
N ASN A 780 47.32 -4.69 8.51
CA ASN A 780 48.61 -5.17 9.03
C ASN A 780 49.27 -6.13 8.04
N ALA A 781 48.48 -6.98 7.40
CA ALA A 781 48.91 -7.81 6.28
C ALA A 781 49.52 -6.99 5.13
N GLU A 782 48.85 -5.91 4.72
CA GLU A 782 49.38 -4.99 3.71
C GLU A 782 50.66 -4.31 4.19
N ARG A 783 50.71 -3.83 5.44
CA ARG A 783 51.89 -3.17 6.02
C ARG A 783 53.12 -4.08 6.00
N VAL A 784 53.00 -5.32 6.48
CA VAL A 784 54.11 -6.28 6.54
C VAL A 784 54.55 -6.68 5.13
N MET A 785 53.61 -6.99 4.24
CA MET A 785 53.93 -7.35 2.86
C MET A 785 54.58 -6.18 2.11
N ARG A 786 54.11 -4.95 2.31
CA ARG A 786 54.71 -3.74 1.73
C ARG A 786 56.15 -3.56 2.23
N ALA A 787 56.39 -3.72 3.53
CA ALA A 787 57.74 -3.61 4.09
C ALA A 787 58.71 -4.66 3.51
N LYS A 788 58.28 -5.92 3.35
CA LYS A 788 59.08 -6.99 2.74
C LYS A 788 59.41 -6.71 1.27
N VAL A 789 58.42 -6.27 0.51
CA VAL A 789 58.59 -5.95 -0.92
C VAL A 789 59.45 -4.70 -1.13
N GLU A 790 59.34 -3.69 -0.25
CA GLU A 790 60.23 -2.52 -0.28
C GLU A 790 61.67 -2.87 0.11
N LYS A 791 61.85 -3.83 1.04
CA LYS A 791 63.18 -4.33 1.42
C LYS A 791 63.89 -5.02 0.25
N LEU A 792 63.17 -5.79 -0.57
CA LEU A 792 63.68 -6.39 -1.81
C LEU A 792 64.18 -5.37 -2.86
N ARG A 793 63.78 -4.10 -2.74
CA ARG A 793 64.26 -3.03 -3.63
C ARG A 793 65.54 -2.38 -3.10
N SER A 794 65.72 -2.37 -1.78
CA SER A 794 66.91 -1.82 -1.13
C SER A 794 68.09 -2.79 -1.10
N GLU A 795 67.82 -4.09 -1.24
CA GLU A 795 68.78 -5.17 -1.45
C GLU A 795 69.04 -5.38 -2.95
#